data_AF-A0A0Q6R8F6-F1
#
_entry.id   AF-A0A0Q6R8F6-F1
#
_cell.length_a   1.000
_cell.length_b   1.000
_cell.length_c   1.000
_cell.angle_alpha   90.00
_cell.angle_beta   90.00
_cell.angle_gamma   90.00
#
_symmetry.space_group_name_H-M   'P 1'
#
loop_
_entity.id
_entity.type
_entity.pdbx_description
1 polymer ?
#
loop_
_entity_poly.entity_id
_entity_poly.type
_entity_poly.pdbx_seq_one_letter_code
_entity_poly.pdbx_strand_id
1 'polypeptide(L)'
;MIDLDGATVDDLRVFVVGAELTLQDGTWTALPDANATLVAPGFGVGATASLTLQSMTVTATGSECDAAIGGWFTAAGQPTQCNSGTTAASGAITIVDSTVTATGGSFGAGIGGGSRGDQGSVTITSSTVTATGGYGAAGIGGGKDRPGGSVELTDSTVTATGGIGGAAGIGGGEYSAGGSVVIDGGVIIANGTSRGAGIGGGGEFGVGGTTTITGDAIVTATGATFSSGIGGSYQGRGGTTNIGGTAVVTAIGRDGGPGIGSSYTSAASGPTTITDGTPTLITASIQGSFAVASSAAVTLAPTGTMVLDGASSNAGAITVNAPSQLEIPSGDTFTNAQAIAGTGTLRGGGTIDNTGVICANVGTDLIVTGTAFLLEYALPGGGTEPLSVYATSLTAGCRELLDISTSEQVLLGWTIGVDGPYLTTLTDLEAEVPSGSATLEPVLADAVLTFTPASTLSTAGETVQVQAFGPMPMSMTPSTDLTEFLLLGGDIALGAVGGEFVSTTAGEQTITGTLGFTTEGGEIVLSGSFTHTTLTAPLDAIALTASALTVDQGRSVTLQVEGQDAFGNAIEIDPADVVVTSSVPTDVIDGLTVTFPTASPHVLTVTVGDVSAQVTIEVTPAAVIPVIPVDPEDPTSPAVPELSATGGNDVTGGIGLAALLLMLGVALVLVRRRLA
;
A
#
# COMPACT_ATOMS: atom_id res chain seq x y z
N MET A 1 41.27 -34.72 -45.46
CA MET A 1 41.21 -34.81 -46.94
C MET A 1 39.95 -35.58 -47.27
N ILE A 2 39.14 -35.10 -48.21
CA ILE A 2 38.06 -35.89 -48.81
C ILE A 2 38.67 -36.55 -50.06
N ASP A 3 38.55 -37.86 -50.17
CA ASP A 3 38.91 -38.60 -51.38
C ASP A 3 37.70 -38.59 -52.33
N LEU A 4 37.93 -38.34 -53.62
CA LEU A 4 36.88 -38.11 -54.62
C LEU A 4 37.06 -38.95 -55.90
N ASP A 5 37.90 -39.98 -55.87
CA ASP A 5 38.06 -40.92 -57.01
C ASP A 5 36.81 -41.83 -57.17
N GLY A 6 35.78 -41.29 -57.83
CA GLY A 6 34.69 -42.06 -58.45
C GLY A 6 33.25 -41.69 -58.06
N ALA A 7 33.02 -40.71 -57.18
CA ALA A 7 31.68 -40.32 -56.77
C ALA A 7 31.00 -39.38 -57.80
N THR A 8 29.72 -39.63 -58.11
CA THR A 8 28.85 -38.64 -58.77
C THR A 8 28.44 -37.55 -57.78
N VAL A 9 28.37 -36.30 -58.25
CA VAL A 9 28.21 -35.11 -57.39
C VAL A 9 26.95 -35.15 -56.52
N ASP A 10 25.89 -35.83 -56.98
CA ASP A 10 24.59 -35.95 -56.29
C ASP A 10 24.65 -36.73 -54.95
N ASP A 11 25.75 -37.44 -54.65
CA ASP A 11 25.88 -38.34 -53.48
C ASP A 11 26.92 -37.87 -52.44
N LEU A 12 27.44 -36.63 -52.55
CA LEU A 12 28.51 -36.12 -51.68
C LEU A 12 28.04 -35.82 -50.23
N ARG A 13 28.01 -36.85 -49.40
CA ARG A 13 27.63 -36.80 -47.98
C ARG A 13 28.82 -36.47 -47.06
N VAL A 14 28.72 -35.38 -46.30
CA VAL A 14 29.71 -35.02 -45.25
C VAL A 14 29.27 -35.60 -43.90
N PHE A 15 30.00 -36.59 -43.38
CA PHE A 15 29.80 -37.16 -42.05
C PHE A 15 30.89 -36.72 -41.07
N VAL A 16 30.49 -36.12 -39.95
CA VAL A 16 31.35 -35.84 -38.79
C VAL A 16 31.23 -37.00 -37.79
N VAL A 17 32.28 -37.82 -37.72
CA VAL A 17 32.41 -38.97 -36.82
C VAL A 17 33.73 -38.86 -36.06
N GLY A 18 33.69 -38.25 -34.88
CA GLY A 18 34.86 -37.86 -34.11
C GLY A 18 34.48 -36.78 -33.10
N ALA A 19 35.46 -36.08 -32.52
CA ALA A 19 35.19 -35.04 -31.54
C ALA A 19 34.65 -33.74 -32.18
N GLU A 20 35.29 -33.25 -33.26
CA GLU A 20 35.05 -31.92 -33.82
C GLU A 20 35.40 -31.86 -35.31
N LEU A 21 34.62 -31.12 -36.10
CA LEU A 21 34.98 -30.63 -37.43
C LEU A 21 34.65 -29.13 -37.52
N THR A 22 35.64 -28.32 -37.90
CA THR A 22 35.48 -26.89 -38.15
C THR A 22 35.73 -26.59 -39.63
N LEU A 23 34.77 -25.91 -40.27
CA LEU A 23 34.88 -25.38 -41.62
C LEU A 23 34.87 -23.86 -41.52
N GLN A 24 35.88 -23.21 -42.10
CA GLN A 24 36.14 -21.77 -41.94
C GLN A 24 36.52 -21.12 -43.29
N ASP A 25 36.13 -19.85 -43.46
CA ASP A 25 36.58 -18.92 -44.51
C ASP A 25 36.45 -19.46 -45.94
N GLY A 26 35.24 -19.93 -46.29
CA GLY A 26 34.96 -20.43 -47.64
C GLY A 26 33.48 -20.50 -48.02
N THR A 27 33.19 -20.21 -49.29
CA THR A 27 31.93 -20.62 -49.91
C THR A 27 31.98 -22.13 -50.15
N TRP A 28 31.12 -22.93 -49.49
CA TRP A 28 31.01 -24.37 -49.80
C TRP A 28 30.10 -24.60 -51.03
N THR A 29 30.34 -23.82 -52.09
CA THR A 29 29.95 -24.19 -53.44
C THR A 29 30.74 -25.41 -53.86
N ALA A 30 30.05 -26.48 -54.25
CA ALA A 30 30.67 -27.41 -55.18
C ALA A 30 30.97 -26.68 -56.50
N LEU A 31 32.19 -26.83 -57.01
CA LEU A 31 32.55 -26.36 -58.35
C LEU A 31 31.88 -27.28 -59.37
N PRO A 32 31.01 -26.71 -60.22
CA PRO A 32 31.26 -26.80 -61.66
C PRO A 32 31.26 -25.41 -62.31
N ASP A 33 31.35 -25.37 -63.64
CA ASP A 33 31.31 -24.13 -64.43
C ASP A 33 30.05 -23.28 -64.13
N ALA A 34 30.21 -21.96 -64.27
CA ALA A 34 29.32 -20.97 -63.67
C ALA A 34 27.81 -21.14 -63.98
N ASN A 35 27.00 -20.87 -62.95
CA ASN A 35 25.53 -20.82 -62.92
C ASN A 35 24.78 -22.16 -62.74
N ALA A 36 25.22 -22.99 -61.79
CA ALA A 36 24.40 -24.07 -61.23
C ALA A 36 24.39 -24.03 -59.69
N THR A 37 23.21 -24.05 -59.08
CA THR A 37 23.05 -24.22 -57.62
C THR A 37 23.24 -25.69 -57.27
N LEU A 38 24.28 -26.05 -56.51
CA LEU A 38 24.35 -27.42 -55.97
C LEU A 38 23.56 -27.52 -54.65
N VAL A 39 22.74 -28.55 -54.56
CA VAL A 39 22.18 -29.06 -53.30
C VAL A 39 23.16 -30.10 -52.76
N ALA A 40 23.82 -29.82 -51.64
CA ALA A 40 24.50 -30.88 -50.90
C ALA A 40 23.43 -31.74 -50.18
N PRO A 41 23.58 -33.08 -50.11
CA PRO A 41 22.68 -33.97 -49.37
C PRO A 41 22.75 -33.78 -47.83
N GLY A 42 23.37 -32.70 -47.36
CA GLY A 42 23.43 -32.19 -45.99
C GLY A 42 24.76 -32.45 -45.26
N PHE A 43 24.75 -32.19 -43.95
CA PHE A 43 25.86 -32.42 -43.03
C PHE A 43 25.43 -33.31 -41.87
N GLY A 44 26.01 -34.51 -41.76
CA GLY A 44 25.76 -35.44 -40.68
C GLY A 44 26.66 -35.21 -39.49
N VAL A 45 26.09 -34.90 -38.32
CA VAL A 45 26.80 -34.69 -37.06
C VAL A 45 26.39 -35.78 -36.09
N GLY A 46 27.24 -36.78 -35.87
CA GLY A 46 26.95 -37.86 -34.93
C GLY A 46 26.81 -37.36 -33.49
N ALA A 47 26.00 -38.06 -32.67
CA ALA A 47 25.61 -37.64 -31.32
C ALA A 47 26.73 -37.28 -30.32
N THR A 48 27.99 -37.65 -30.59
CA THR A 48 29.17 -37.31 -29.76
C THR A 48 30.17 -36.40 -30.47
N ALA A 49 29.77 -35.77 -31.58
CA ALA A 49 30.60 -34.88 -32.38
C ALA A 49 30.15 -33.42 -32.25
N SER A 50 31.00 -32.49 -32.70
CA SER A 50 30.65 -31.10 -32.96
C SER A 50 30.95 -30.71 -34.42
N LEU A 51 30.12 -29.84 -34.98
CA LEU A 51 30.32 -29.19 -36.28
C LEU A 51 30.31 -27.68 -36.10
N THR A 52 31.38 -27.01 -36.50
CA THR A 52 31.47 -25.54 -36.54
C THR A 52 31.51 -25.07 -38.00
N LEU A 53 30.60 -24.17 -38.37
CA LEU A 53 30.56 -23.46 -39.64
C LEU A 53 30.85 -21.98 -39.37
N GLN A 54 32.00 -21.47 -39.85
CA GLN A 54 32.42 -20.08 -39.62
C GLN A 54 32.73 -19.35 -40.93
N SER A 55 32.17 -18.14 -41.12
CA SER A 55 32.31 -17.36 -42.37
C SER A 55 31.86 -18.11 -43.63
N MET A 56 30.90 -19.04 -43.50
CA MET A 56 30.51 -19.98 -44.57
C MET A 56 29.27 -19.51 -45.34
N THR A 57 29.14 -19.96 -46.60
CA THR A 57 27.83 -20.01 -47.29
C THR A 57 27.48 -21.46 -47.58
N VAL A 58 26.29 -21.91 -47.16
CA VAL A 58 25.87 -23.32 -47.16
C VAL A 58 24.43 -23.49 -47.62
N THR A 59 24.21 -24.44 -48.54
CA THR A 59 22.88 -24.96 -48.90
C THR A 59 22.86 -26.47 -48.68
N ALA A 60 21.98 -26.93 -47.79
CA ALA A 60 21.90 -28.31 -47.33
C ALA A 60 20.46 -28.85 -47.41
N THR A 61 20.30 -30.08 -47.92
CA THR A 61 19.01 -30.78 -47.95
C THR A 61 19.17 -32.21 -47.44
N GLY A 62 18.50 -32.59 -46.36
CA GLY A 62 18.57 -33.94 -45.79
C GLY A 62 17.90 -35.00 -46.68
N SER A 63 18.38 -36.24 -46.59
CA SER A 63 17.68 -37.40 -47.17
C SER A 63 16.56 -37.93 -46.25
N GLU A 64 15.75 -38.89 -46.69
CA GLU A 64 14.44 -39.25 -46.08
C GLU A 64 14.35 -39.23 -44.54
N CYS A 65 15.34 -39.79 -43.82
CA CYS A 65 15.37 -39.83 -42.35
C CYS A 65 16.30 -38.78 -41.69
N ASP A 66 16.96 -37.92 -42.46
CA ASP A 66 18.10 -37.11 -42.05
C ASP A 66 17.74 -35.63 -41.85
N ALA A 67 18.38 -34.98 -40.87
CA ALA A 67 18.41 -33.51 -40.82
C ALA A 67 19.21 -32.91 -41.99
N ALA A 68 18.97 -31.67 -42.39
CA ALA A 68 19.83 -31.00 -43.37
C ALA A 68 21.21 -30.69 -42.77
N ILE A 69 21.26 -30.23 -41.52
CA ILE A 69 22.47 -30.08 -40.73
C ILE A 69 22.22 -30.71 -39.36
N GLY A 70 22.89 -31.82 -39.05
CA GLY A 70 22.79 -32.49 -37.76
C GLY A 70 22.58 -33.99 -37.85
N GLY A 71 21.60 -34.51 -37.11
CA GLY A 71 21.44 -35.93 -36.85
C GLY A 71 21.08 -36.75 -38.10
N TRP A 72 21.89 -37.79 -38.37
CA TRP A 72 21.87 -38.58 -39.61
C TRP A 72 21.77 -40.08 -39.38
N PHE A 73 21.19 -40.79 -40.34
CA PHE A 73 21.03 -42.24 -40.35
C PHE A 73 22.28 -42.94 -40.91
N THR A 74 23.10 -43.51 -40.02
CA THR A 74 24.43 -44.05 -40.37
C THR A 74 24.42 -45.44 -41.05
N ALA A 75 23.25 -46.05 -41.28
CA ALA A 75 23.15 -47.36 -41.91
C ALA A 75 23.16 -47.26 -43.45
N ALA A 76 24.33 -47.50 -44.05
CA ALA A 76 24.51 -47.48 -45.50
C ALA A 76 23.56 -48.47 -46.23
N GLY A 77 22.71 -47.95 -47.11
CA GLY A 77 22.01 -48.74 -48.13
C GLY A 77 20.50 -48.94 -47.99
N GLN A 78 19.81 -48.38 -46.98
CA GLN A 78 18.34 -48.44 -46.87
C GLN A 78 17.74 -47.11 -46.39
N PRO A 79 17.38 -46.16 -47.29
CA PRO A 79 16.74 -44.89 -46.93
C PRO A 79 15.30 -45.05 -46.40
N THR A 80 14.60 -46.09 -46.83
CA THR A 80 13.13 -46.15 -46.93
C THR A 80 12.38 -46.59 -45.67
N GLN A 81 13.05 -46.67 -44.51
CA GLN A 81 12.43 -47.13 -43.26
C GLN A 81 12.95 -46.39 -42.02
N CYS A 82 12.55 -45.13 -41.86
CA CYS A 82 12.74 -44.37 -40.61
C CYS A 82 11.98 -44.96 -39.38
N ASN A 83 11.34 -46.12 -39.55
CA ASN A 83 10.59 -46.83 -38.52
C ASN A 83 11.41 -47.84 -37.70
N SER A 84 12.63 -48.21 -38.13
CA SER A 84 13.38 -49.38 -37.60
C SER A 84 14.02 -49.23 -36.21
N GLY A 85 13.72 -48.17 -35.47
CA GLY A 85 14.11 -48.01 -34.05
C GLY A 85 15.52 -47.47 -33.80
N THR A 86 16.36 -47.36 -34.82
CA THR A 86 17.61 -46.58 -34.77
C THR A 86 17.31 -45.08 -34.77
N THR A 87 18.09 -44.30 -34.02
CA THR A 87 17.87 -42.86 -33.80
C THR A 87 18.93 -42.04 -34.53
N ALA A 88 18.51 -41.11 -35.39
CA ALA A 88 19.40 -40.19 -36.10
C ALA A 88 19.73 -38.97 -35.21
N ALA A 89 20.33 -39.21 -34.04
CA ALA A 89 20.58 -38.18 -33.03
C ALA A 89 21.76 -37.26 -33.42
N SER A 90 21.63 -35.96 -33.15
CA SER A 90 22.61 -34.94 -33.53
C SER A 90 23.65 -34.71 -32.44
N GLY A 91 24.90 -34.48 -32.86
CA GLY A 91 25.90 -33.81 -32.03
C GLY A 91 25.65 -32.29 -31.96
N ALA A 92 26.64 -31.55 -31.43
CA ALA A 92 26.59 -30.10 -31.32
C ALA A 92 26.82 -29.41 -32.68
N ILE A 93 26.12 -28.30 -32.92
CA ILE A 93 26.20 -27.51 -34.16
C ILE A 93 26.41 -26.05 -33.79
N THR A 94 27.46 -25.44 -34.33
CA THR A 94 27.83 -24.05 -34.12
C THR A 94 27.91 -23.34 -35.47
N ILE A 95 27.20 -22.23 -35.64
CA ILE A 95 27.13 -21.46 -36.90
C ILE A 95 27.47 -20.00 -36.60
N VAL A 96 28.54 -19.48 -37.18
CA VAL A 96 29.10 -18.15 -36.90
C VAL A 96 29.36 -17.39 -38.20
N ASP A 97 28.99 -16.12 -38.27
CA ASP A 97 29.22 -15.22 -39.42
C ASP A 97 28.79 -15.80 -40.79
N SER A 98 27.79 -16.70 -40.80
CA SER A 98 27.51 -17.59 -41.94
C SER A 98 26.13 -17.36 -42.55
N THR A 99 25.98 -17.70 -43.85
CA THR A 99 24.70 -17.74 -44.56
C THR A 99 24.30 -19.19 -44.84
N VAL A 100 23.18 -19.65 -44.27
CA VAL A 100 22.78 -21.06 -44.29
C VAL A 100 21.33 -21.23 -44.78
N THR A 101 21.11 -22.10 -45.76
CA THR A 101 19.79 -22.61 -46.14
C THR A 101 19.74 -24.11 -45.89
N ALA A 102 18.84 -24.57 -45.03
CA ALA A 102 18.78 -25.95 -44.55
C ALA A 102 17.35 -26.51 -44.65
N THR A 103 17.15 -27.56 -45.46
CA THR A 103 15.86 -28.24 -45.64
C THR A 103 15.94 -29.68 -45.17
N GLY A 104 15.28 -30.02 -44.07
CA GLY A 104 15.25 -31.39 -43.55
C GLY A 104 14.66 -32.37 -44.57
N GLY A 105 15.20 -33.59 -44.61
CA GLY A 105 14.55 -34.67 -45.35
C GLY A 105 13.28 -35.13 -44.66
N SER A 106 12.51 -36.04 -45.27
CA SER A 106 11.11 -36.36 -44.94
C SER A 106 10.70 -36.45 -43.46
N PHE A 107 11.60 -36.77 -42.53
CA PHE A 107 11.31 -36.80 -41.09
C PHE A 107 12.40 -36.14 -40.20
N GLY A 108 13.36 -35.43 -40.78
CA GLY A 108 14.45 -34.74 -40.07
C GLY A 108 14.26 -33.22 -40.00
N ALA A 109 14.89 -32.57 -39.03
CA ALA A 109 14.85 -31.12 -38.88
C ALA A 109 15.62 -30.40 -40.01
N GLY A 110 15.36 -29.10 -40.20
CA GLY A 110 16.25 -28.27 -41.02
C GLY A 110 17.66 -28.24 -40.40
N ILE A 111 17.74 -27.83 -39.14
CA ILE A 111 18.95 -27.91 -38.31
C ILE A 111 18.62 -28.60 -36.99
N GLY A 112 19.39 -29.61 -36.60
CA GLY A 112 19.20 -30.36 -35.35
C GLY A 112 18.97 -31.86 -35.56
N GLY A 113 17.94 -32.43 -34.93
CA GLY A 113 17.70 -33.87 -34.90
C GLY A 113 17.21 -34.46 -36.24
N GLY A 114 17.73 -35.63 -36.62
CA GLY A 114 17.13 -36.45 -37.66
C GLY A 114 15.91 -37.23 -37.15
N SER A 115 15.33 -38.06 -38.01
CA SER A 115 14.15 -38.87 -37.66
C SER A 115 14.39 -39.71 -36.40
N ARG A 116 13.52 -39.54 -35.39
CA ARG A 116 13.63 -40.16 -34.07
C ARG A 116 14.98 -39.94 -33.38
N GLY A 117 15.76 -38.97 -33.82
CA GLY A 117 16.99 -38.51 -33.18
C GLY A 117 16.75 -37.34 -32.24
N ASP A 118 17.25 -37.46 -31.02
CA ASP A 118 17.32 -36.32 -30.11
C ASP A 118 18.31 -35.28 -30.66
N GLN A 119 18.03 -33.99 -30.43
CA GLN A 119 18.85 -32.89 -30.88
C GLN A 119 19.97 -32.56 -29.88
N GLY A 120 21.22 -32.49 -30.36
CA GLY A 120 22.34 -31.84 -29.68
C GLY A 120 22.30 -30.31 -29.82
N SER A 121 23.03 -29.59 -28.97
CA SER A 121 22.98 -28.12 -28.89
C SER A 121 23.23 -27.42 -30.23
N VAL A 122 22.35 -26.50 -30.61
CA VAL A 122 22.49 -25.64 -31.80
C VAL A 122 22.73 -24.20 -31.35
N THR A 123 23.92 -23.67 -31.61
CA THR A 123 24.27 -22.26 -31.35
C THR A 123 24.48 -21.52 -32.68
N ILE A 124 23.84 -20.36 -32.86
CA ILE A 124 23.88 -19.57 -34.10
C ILE A 124 24.18 -18.11 -33.74
N THR A 125 25.29 -17.58 -34.22
CA THR A 125 25.82 -16.25 -33.88
C THR A 125 26.10 -15.43 -35.13
N SER A 126 25.70 -14.15 -35.16
CA SER A 126 25.96 -13.20 -36.26
C SER A 126 25.60 -13.70 -37.67
N SER A 127 24.65 -14.63 -37.79
CA SER A 127 24.44 -15.43 -39.00
C SER A 127 23.06 -15.19 -39.64
N THR A 128 22.95 -15.46 -40.94
CA THR A 128 21.68 -15.46 -41.69
C THR A 128 21.26 -16.90 -41.99
N VAL A 129 20.16 -17.37 -41.41
CA VAL A 129 19.75 -18.79 -41.46
C VAL A 129 18.31 -18.93 -41.90
N THR A 130 18.06 -19.74 -42.94
CA THR A 130 16.73 -20.21 -43.33
C THR A 130 16.66 -21.73 -43.14
N ALA A 131 15.79 -22.20 -42.25
CA ALA A 131 15.70 -23.60 -41.86
C ALA A 131 14.25 -24.12 -41.98
N THR A 132 14.04 -25.18 -42.74
CA THR A 132 12.73 -25.80 -42.98
C THR A 132 12.76 -27.27 -42.59
N GLY A 133 11.83 -27.71 -41.74
CA GLY A 133 11.72 -29.11 -41.33
C GLY A 133 11.08 -30.03 -42.37
N GLY A 134 11.41 -31.32 -42.31
CA GLY A 134 10.67 -32.38 -42.97
C GLY A 134 9.30 -32.65 -42.33
N TYR A 135 8.54 -33.59 -42.89
CA TYR A 135 7.20 -33.92 -42.38
C TYR A 135 7.25 -34.37 -40.90
N GLY A 136 6.53 -33.64 -40.05
CA GLY A 136 6.53 -33.82 -38.59
C GLY A 136 7.82 -33.40 -37.87
N ALA A 137 8.74 -32.67 -38.53
CA ALA A 137 10.02 -32.24 -37.94
C ALA A 137 10.16 -30.71 -37.89
N ALA A 138 10.93 -30.20 -36.93
CA ALA A 138 11.07 -28.76 -36.68
C ALA A 138 11.96 -28.05 -37.72
N GLY A 139 11.81 -26.73 -37.85
CA GLY A 139 12.72 -25.90 -38.65
C GLY A 139 14.13 -25.92 -38.08
N ILE A 140 14.27 -25.45 -36.84
CA ILE A 140 15.46 -25.67 -35.99
C ILE A 140 15.00 -26.41 -34.75
N GLY A 141 15.43 -27.65 -34.53
CA GLY A 141 14.83 -28.45 -33.47
C GLY A 141 15.03 -29.96 -33.54
N GLY A 142 14.06 -30.68 -32.96
CA GLY A 142 13.96 -32.13 -33.05
C GLY A 142 13.44 -32.60 -34.41
N GLY A 143 13.86 -33.80 -34.81
CA GLY A 143 13.21 -34.53 -35.90
C GLY A 143 11.81 -35.04 -35.48
N LYS A 144 11.15 -35.80 -36.35
CA LYS A 144 9.83 -36.38 -36.01
C LYS A 144 9.91 -37.27 -34.76
N ASP A 145 8.86 -37.17 -33.93
CA ASP A 145 8.68 -37.86 -32.64
C ASP A 145 9.77 -37.47 -31.60
N ARG A 146 10.38 -36.27 -31.67
CA ARG A 146 11.50 -35.85 -30.80
C ARG A 146 11.47 -34.42 -30.24
N PRO A 147 11.98 -34.19 -29.01
CA PRO A 147 12.03 -32.86 -28.38
C PRO A 147 13.02 -31.89 -29.04
N GLY A 148 12.76 -30.59 -28.87
CA GLY A 148 13.53 -29.47 -29.42
C GLY A 148 14.86 -29.13 -28.73
N GLY A 149 15.55 -30.11 -28.16
CA GLY A 149 16.94 -30.00 -27.67
C GLY A 149 17.27 -28.73 -26.89
N SER A 150 18.37 -28.08 -27.29
CA SER A 150 18.78 -26.74 -26.85
C SER A 150 19.17 -25.91 -28.07
N VAL A 151 18.60 -24.71 -28.20
CA VAL A 151 18.84 -23.76 -29.29
C VAL A 151 19.21 -22.41 -28.70
N GLU A 152 20.28 -21.80 -29.20
CA GLU A 152 20.81 -20.51 -28.76
C GLU A 152 21.07 -19.64 -30.00
N LEU A 153 20.44 -18.48 -30.07
CA LEU A 153 20.51 -17.56 -31.21
C LEU A 153 21.00 -16.20 -30.71
N THR A 154 22.11 -15.70 -31.27
CA THR A 154 22.72 -14.41 -30.88
C THR A 154 22.93 -13.54 -32.12
N ASP A 155 22.45 -12.29 -32.10
CA ASP A 155 22.65 -11.28 -33.15
C ASP A 155 22.37 -11.77 -34.59
N SER A 156 21.48 -12.76 -34.75
CA SER A 156 21.30 -13.50 -36.00
C SER A 156 19.95 -13.21 -36.68
N THR A 157 19.93 -13.28 -38.01
CA THR A 157 18.70 -13.22 -38.81
C THR A 157 18.25 -14.65 -39.13
N VAL A 158 17.20 -15.13 -38.47
CA VAL A 158 16.77 -16.54 -38.56
C VAL A 158 15.33 -16.65 -39.02
N THR A 159 15.07 -17.42 -40.08
CA THR A 159 13.73 -17.84 -40.49
C THR A 159 13.61 -19.36 -40.36
N ALA A 160 12.86 -19.83 -39.37
CA ALA A 160 12.71 -21.25 -39.05
C ALA A 160 11.24 -21.68 -39.23
N THR A 161 10.99 -22.73 -40.01
CA THR A 161 9.63 -23.20 -40.34
C THR A 161 9.51 -24.70 -40.13
N GLY A 162 8.56 -25.14 -39.31
CA GLY A 162 8.27 -26.55 -39.09
C GLY A 162 7.68 -27.21 -40.34
N GLY A 163 8.01 -28.47 -40.59
CA GLY A 163 7.46 -29.18 -41.75
C GLY A 163 6.01 -29.65 -41.55
N ILE A 164 5.32 -29.88 -42.68
CA ILE A 164 3.91 -30.31 -42.73
C ILE A 164 3.68 -31.52 -41.82
N GLY A 165 2.53 -31.61 -41.15
CA GLY A 165 2.17 -32.75 -40.30
C GLY A 165 2.08 -32.42 -38.81
N GLY A 166 2.87 -31.45 -38.34
CA GLY A 166 2.69 -30.85 -37.02
C GLY A 166 4.01 -30.65 -36.30
N ALA A 167 4.71 -29.55 -36.55
CA ALA A 167 6.01 -29.30 -35.94
C ALA A 167 6.21 -27.81 -35.64
N ALA A 168 7.13 -27.52 -34.72
CA ALA A 168 7.47 -26.15 -34.35
C ALA A 168 8.35 -25.47 -35.41
N GLY A 169 8.28 -24.14 -35.49
CA GLY A 169 9.28 -23.35 -36.21
C GLY A 169 10.66 -23.55 -35.57
N ILE A 170 10.73 -23.28 -34.27
CA ILE A 170 11.88 -23.61 -33.41
C ILE A 170 11.39 -24.50 -32.26
N GLY A 171 12.01 -25.67 -32.06
CA GLY A 171 11.70 -26.56 -30.94
C GLY A 171 11.27 -27.98 -31.35
N GLY A 172 10.11 -28.43 -30.88
CA GLY A 172 9.69 -29.83 -30.97
C GLY A 172 9.25 -30.29 -32.37
N GLY A 173 9.59 -31.53 -32.72
CA GLY A 173 8.89 -32.26 -33.77
C GLY A 173 7.49 -32.72 -33.32
N GLU A 174 6.83 -33.50 -34.15
CA GLU A 174 5.47 -34.00 -33.92
C GLU A 174 5.34 -34.72 -32.56
N TYR A 175 4.24 -34.46 -31.87
CA TYR A 175 3.90 -34.98 -30.54
C TYR A 175 4.92 -34.68 -29.41
N SER A 176 5.79 -33.68 -29.60
CA SER A 176 7.01 -33.55 -28.80
C SER A 176 7.23 -32.18 -28.16
N ALA A 177 7.99 -32.18 -27.07
CA ALA A 177 8.22 -31.01 -26.23
C ALA A 177 9.22 -30.01 -26.84
N GLY A 178 9.05 -28.73 -26.53
CA GLY A 178 9.77 -27.64 -27.20
C GLY A 178 11.26 -27.48 -26.90
N GLY A 179 11.83 -28.19 -25.92
CA GLY A 179 13.24 -28.07 -25.54
C GLY A 179 13.54 -26.78 -24.77
N SER A 180 14.73 -26.20 -24.99
CA SER A 180 15.16 -24.92 -24.44
C SER A 180 15.62 -24.00 -25.57
N VAL A 181 15.06 -22.79 -25.64
CA VAL A 181 15.37 -21.79 -26.66
C VAL A 181 15.82 -20.50 -25.98
N VAL A 182 16.99 -19.99 -26.38
CA VAL A 182 17.54 -18.70 -25.96
C VAL A 182 17.74 -17.83 -27.20
N ILE A 183 17.30 -16.58 -27.14
CA ILE A 183 17.45 -15.57 -28.19
C ILE A 183 18.00 -14.31 -27.53
N ASP A 184 19.19 -13.85 -27.94
CA ASP A 184 19.82 -12.63 -27.43
C ASP A 184 20.20 -11.73 -28.61
N GLY A 185 19.39 -10.70 -28.86
CA GLY A 185 19.49 -9.86 -30.06
C GLY A 185 19.02 -10.53 -31.37
N GLY A 186 19.15 -9.79 -32.48
CA GLY A 186 18.86 -10.27 -33.84
C GLY A 186 17.39 -10.23 -34.28
N VAL A 187 17.06 -10.92 -35.38
CA VAL A 187 15.72 -10.91 -36.02
C VAL A 187 15.28 -12.35 -36.30
N ILE A 188 14.31 -12.84 -35.53
CA ILE A 188 13.90 -14.25 -35.53
C ILE A 188 12.43 -14.39 -35.99
N ILE A 189 12.20 -15.15 -37.07
CA ILE A 189 10.87 -15.48 -37.59
C ILE A 189 10.69 -16.99 -37.45
N ALA A 190 9.76 -17.43 -36.61
CA ALA A 190 9.54 -18.84 -36.27
C ALA A 190 8.10 -19.27 -36.57
N ASN A 191 7.93 -20.14 -37.56
CA ASN A 191 6.61 -20.54 -38.08
C ASN A 191 6.30 -22.02 -37.78
N GLY A 192 5.32 -22.26 -36.91
CA GLY A 192 4.73 -23.56 -36.69
C GLY A 192 3.74 -23.95 -37.78
N THR A 193 3.58 -25.25 -38.00
CA THR A 193 2.71 -25.81 -39.04
C THR A 193 1.82 -26.91 -38.50
N SER A 194 0.65 -27.13 -39.11
CA SER A 194 -0.23 -28.27 -38.83
C SER A 194 -0.44 -28.59 -37.33
N ARG A 195 -0.75 -27.55 -36.54
CA ARG A 195 -0.89 -27.55 -35.06
C ARG A 195 0.39 -27.53 -34.21
N GLY A 196 1.56 -27.24 -34.79
CA GLY A 196 2.77 -26.88 -34.05
C GLY A 196 2.81 -25.40 -33.61
N ALA A 197 3.61 -25.08 -32.61
CA ALA A 197 3.85 -23.71 -32.14
C ALA A 197 4.87 -22.96 -33.00
N GLY A 198 4.91 -21.62 -32.93
CA GLY A 198 5.99 -20.84 -33.56
C GLY A 198 7.34 -21.18 -32.94
N ILE A 199 7.45 -20.97 -31.63
CA ILE A 199 8.55 -21.44 -30.78
C ILE A 199 7.97 -22.34 -29.69
N GLY A 200 8.46 -23.58 -29.56
CA GLY A 200 8.03 -24.51 -28.51
C GLY A 200 7.57 -25.87 -29.03
N GLY A 201 6.41 -26.34 -28.58
CA GLY A 201 5.93 -27.71 -28.82
C GLY A 201 5.52 -27.98 -30.28
N GLY A 202 5.62 -29.24 -30.71
CA GLY A 202 5.21 -29.69 -32.04
C GLY A 202 4.00 -30.64 -32.03
N GLY A 203 3.11 -30.49 -33.02
CA GLY A 203 2.01 -31.40 -33.29
C GLY A 203 0.89 -31.37 -32.25
N GLU A 204 0.22 -32.50 -32.01
CA GLU A 204 -0.75 -32.62 -30.91
C GLU A 204 -0.02 -32.94 -29.59
N PHE A 205 -0.50 -32.46 -28.44
CA PHE A 205 0.05 -32.70 -27.09
C PHE A 205 1.47 -32.16 -26.81
N GLY A 206 2.17 -31.60 -27.80
CA GLY A 206 3.51 -31.03 -27.67
C GLY A 206 3.60 -29.92 -26.61
N VAL A 207 4.21 -30.25 -25.47
CA VAL A 207 4.38 -29.33 -24.34
C VAL A 207 5.41 -28.25 -24.68
N GLY A 208 5.11 -27.00 -24.35
CA GLY A 208 6.04 -25.89 -24.57
C GLY A 208 7.34 -26.05 -23.80
N GLY A 209 8.43 -25.60 -24.41
CA GLY A 209 9.76 -25.60 -23.80
C GLY A 209 9.97 -24.46 -22.80
N THR A 210 11.23 -24.22 -22.44
CA THR A 210 11.65 -22.93 -21.90
C THR A 210 12.06 -22.02 -23.05
N THR A 211 11.49 -20.82 -23.15
CA THR A 211 11.90 -19.80 -24.11
C THR A 211 12.42 -18.59 -23.34
N THR A 212 13.61 -18.08 -23.68
CA THR A 212 14.17 -16.84 -23.12
C THR A 212 14.54 -15.90 -24.26
N ILE A 213 14.07 -14.66 -24.20
CA ILE A 213 14.30 -13.62 -25.22
C ILE A 213 14.86 -12.38 -24.53
N THR A 214 16.07 -11.96 -24.92
CA THR A 214 16.83 -10.84 -24.34
C THR A 214 17.54 -10.04 -25.45
N GLY A 215 18.45 -9.12 -25.07
CA GLY A 215 19.10 -8.20 -26.01
C GLY A 215 18.09 -7.25 -26.65
N ASP A 216 18.30 -6.90 -27.91
CA ASP A 216 17.38 -6.10 -28.72
C ASP A 216 16.49 -6.95 -29.67
N ALA A 217 16.36 -8.25 -29.37
CA ALA A 217 15.80 -9.24 -30.27
C ALA A 217 14.39 -8.89 -30.80
N ILE A 218 14.23 -8.95 -32.12
CA ILE A 218 12.95 -8.79 -32.82
C ILE A 218 12.43 -10.19 -33.18
N VAL A 219 11.47 -10.70 -32.41
CA VAL A 219 10.96 -12.08 -32.55
C VAL A 219 9.52 -12.07 -33.05
N THR A 220 9.27 -12.71 -34.20
CA THR A 220 7.93 -12.99 -34.72
C THR A 220 7.68 -14.50 -34.70
N ALA A 221 6.92 -14.97 -33.70
CA ALA A 221 6.65 -16.39 -33.49
C ALA A 221 5.18 -16.70 -33.83
N THR A 222 4.96 -17.41 -34.95
CA THR A 222 3.63 -17.72 -35.48
C THR A 222 3.31 -19.21 -35.35
N GLY A 223 2.38 -19.56 -34.48
CA GLY A 223 1.79 -20.88 -34.38
C GLY A 223 0.77 -21.18 -35.48
N ALA A 224 0.48 -22.47 -35.65
CA ALA A 224 -0.60 -22.94 -36.50
C ALA A 224 -1.97 -22.91 -35.76
N THR A 225 -3.03 -23.26 -36.48
CA THR A 225 -4.40 -23.48 -35.99
C THR A 225 -4.45 -24.14 -34.59
N PHE A 226 -5.20 -23.53 -33.67
CA PHE A 226 -5.36 -23.88 -32.25
C PHE A 226 -4.09 -23.92 -31.39
N SER A 227 -2.94 -23.43 -31.89
CA SER A 227 -1.61 -23.60 -31.28
C SER A 227 -0.95 -22.26 -30.95
N SER A 228 0.05 -22.26 -30.06
CA SER A 228 0.65 -21.01 -29.58
C SER A 228 1.66 -20.37 -30.53
N GLY A 229 1.80 -19.05 -30.47
CA GLY A 229 2.98 -18.36 -31.01
C GLY A 229 4.25 -18.82 -30.28
N ILE A 230 4.26 -18.72 -28.95
CA ILE A 230 5.32 -19.23 -28.06
C ILE A 230 4.72 -20.12 -26.97
N GLY A 231 5.19 -21.37 -26.87
CA GLY A 231 4.77 -22.32 -25.84
C GLY A 231 4.20 -23.63 -26.38
N GLY A 232 2.96 -23.95 -25.98
CA GLY A 232 2.31 -25.24 -26.24
C GLY A 232 1.69 -25.37 -27.63
N SER A 233 1.73 -26.57 -28.19
CA SER A 233 1.04 -26.96 -29.42
C SER A 233 -0.39 -27.45 -29.12
N TYR A 234 -1.21 -27.84 -30.11
CA TYR A 234 -2.62 -28.23 -29.86
C TYR A 234 -2.80 -29.33 -28.80
N GLN A 235 -3.61 -29.09 -27.77
CA GLN A 235 -3.77 -29.90 -26.56
C GLN A 235 -2.49 -30.04 -25.69
N GLY A 236 -1.37 -29.45 -26.12
CA GLY A 236 -0.11 -29.36 -25.40
C GLY A 236 -0.11 -28.24 -24.37
N ARG A 237 0.45 -28.52 -23.19
CA ARG A 237 0.63 -27.55 -22.11
C ARG A 237 1.56 -26.42 -22.55
N GLY A 238 1.33 -25.21 -22.04
CA GLY A 238 2.21 -24.08 -22.29
C GLY A 238 3.57 -24.24 -21.64
N GLY A 239 4.59 -23.60 -22.22
CA GLY A 239 5.96 -23.60 -21.70
C GLY A 239 6.22 -22.52 -20.66
N THR A 240 7.47 -22.38 -20.25
CA THR A 240 7.96 -21.20 -19.51
C THR A 240 8.48 -20.18 -20.52
N THR A 241 8.04 -18.92 -20.43
CA THR A 241 8.50 -17.86 -21.35
C THR A 241 9.06 -16.69 -20.55
N ASN A 242 10.34 -16.36 -20.77
CA ASN A 242 11.02 -15.22 -20.19
C ASN A 242 11.33 -14.21 -21.31
N ILE A 243 10.94 -12.94 -21.15
CA ILE A 243 11.25 -11.86 -22.10
C ILE A 243 11.86 -10.71 -21.30
N GLY A 244 12.94 -10.10 -21.78
CA GLY A 244 13.58 -8.94 -21.15
C GLY A 244 14.52 -8.22 -22.13
N GLY A 245 15.43 -7.41 -21.62
CA GLY A 245 16.24 -6.53 -22.50
C GLY A 245 15.34 -5.51 -23.20
N THR A 246 15.68 -5.09 -24.42
CA THR A 246 14.85 -4.17 -25.24
C THR A 246 14.00 -4.89 -26.29
N ALA A 247 13.87 -6.22 -26.19
CA ALA A 247 13.25 -7.09 -27.17
C ALA A 247 11.84 -6.67 -27.60
N VAL A 248 11.51 -6.95 -28.86
CA VAL A 248 10.19 -6.76 -29.47
C VAL A 248 9.65 -8.13 -29.86
N VAL A 249 8.55 -8.55 -29.24
CA VAL A 249 8.03 -9.92 -29.39
C VAL A 249 6.59 -9.89 -29.91
N THR A 250 6.42 -10.32 -31.15
CA THR A 250 5.13 -10.53 -31.81
C THR A 250 4.80 -12.02 -31.78
N ALA A 251 3.89 -12.43 -30.89
CA ALA A 251 3.56 -13.82 -30.65
C ALA A 251 2.13 -14.12 -31.12
N ILE A 252 2.00 -14.88 -32.21
CA ILE A 252 0.76 -15.07 -32.97
C ILE A 252 0.37 -16.54 -32.96
N GLY A 253 -0.66 -16.93 -32.23
CA GLY A 253 -1.38 -18.20 -32.47
C GLY A 253 -2.37 -18.06 -33.63
N ARG A 254 -3.18 -19.09 -33.91
CA ARG A 254 -4.26 -19.00 -34.91
C ARG A 254 -5.50 -19.75 -34.48
N ASP A 255 -6.67 -19.31 -34.97
CA ASP A 255 -7.96 -19.99 -34.79
C ASP A 255 -8.33 -20.30 -33.32
N GLY A 256 -7.95 -19.43 -32.37
CA GLY A 256 -8.13 -19.69 -30.92
C GLY A 256 -6.96 -20.38 -30.20
N GLY A 257 -5.82 -20.59 -30.86
CA GLY A 257 -4.54 -20.84 -30.17
C GLY A 257 -3.89 -19.53 -29.71
N PRO A 258 -3.15 -19.50 -28.59
CA PRO A 258 -2.75 -18.27 -27.89
C PRO A 258 -1.47 -17.61 -28.40
N GLY A 259 -1.16 -16.40 -27.91
CA GLY A 259 0.09 -15.71 -28.27
C GLY A 259 1.27 -16.36 -27.58
N ILE A 260 1.24 -16.29 -26.25
CA ILE A 260 2.15 -16.99 -25.36
C ILE A 260 1.30 -17.88 -24.45
N GLY A 261 1.70 -19.14 -24.24
CA GLY A 261 1.07 -20.04 -23.27
C GLY A 261 0.56 -21.38 -23.85
N SER A 262 -0.61 -21.82 -23.40
CA SER A 262 -1.19 -23.15 -23.63
C SER A 262 -2.37 -23.13 -24.60
N SER A 263 -2.43 -24.12 -25.48
CA SER A 263 -3.44 -24.23 -26.57
C SER A 263 -4.92 -24.17 -26.16
N TYR A 264 -5.76 -23.97 -27.18
CA TYR A 264 -7.23 -23.83 -27.18
C TYR A 264 -8.07 -24.67 -26.19
N THR A 265 -7.58 -25.81 -25.69
CA THR A 265 -8.30 -26.65 -24.71
C THR A 265 -7.45 -27.17 -23.54
N SER A 266 -6.19 -26.77 -23.42
CA SER A 266 -5.28 -27.29 -22.39
C SER A 266 -5.13 -26.30 -21.23
N ALA A 267 -5.80 -26.55 -20.10
CA ALA A 267 -5.86 -25.62 -18.95
C ALA A 267 -4.56 -25.52 -18.11
N ALA A 268 -3.39 -25.58 -18.72
CA ALA A 268 -2.09 -25.52 -18.02
C ALA A 268 -1.00 -24.90 -18.90
N SER A 269 -0.60 -23.67 -18.57
CA SER A 269 0.62 -22.99 -19.00
C SER A 269 1.69 -23.08 -17.91
N GLY A 270 2.96 -23.00 -18.30
CA GLY A 270 4.02 -22.52 -17.41
C GLY A 270 3.93 -21.00 -17.19
N PRO A 271 4.75 -20.45 -16.28
CA PRO A 271 4.78 -19.01 -16.02
C PRO A 271 5.35 -18.22 -17.21
N THR A 272 4.93 -16.96 -17.33
CA THR A 272 5.48 -16.01 -18.31
C THR A 272 6.06 -14.79 -17.56
N THR A 273 7.39 -14.68 -17.54
CA THR A 273 8.10 -13.62 -16.80
C THR A 273 8.58 -12.55 -17.78
N ILE A 274 7.99 -11.37 -17.73
CA ILE A 274 8.48 -10.21 -18.48
C ILE A 274 9.37 -9.43 -17.51
N THR A 275 10.68 -9.54 -17.72
CA THR A 275 11.77 -9.21 -16.80
C THR A 275 12.52 -7.97 -17.29
N ASP A 276 13.46 -7.47 -16.49
CA ASP A 276 14.05 -6.13 -16.64
C ASP A 276 14.86 -5.87 -17.93
N GLY A 277 15.09 -4.59 -18.21
CA GLY A 277 15.20 -4.05 -19.56
C GLY A 277 13.83 -3.58 -20.07
N THR A 278 13.82 -2.70 -21.07
CA THR A 278 12.60 -2.09 -21.64
C THR A 278 12.09 -2.86 -22.88
N PRO A 279 11.37 -4.01 -22.77
CA PRO A 279 10.83 -4.70 -23.94
C PRO A 279 9.86 -3.77 -24.66
N THR A 280 10.26 -3.31 -25.85
CA THR A 280 9.73 -2.06 -26.42
C THR A 280 8.27 -2.23 -26.85
N LEU A 281 7.90 -3.46 -27.23
CA LEU A 281 6.54 -3.87 -27.53
C LEU A 281 6.44 -5.41 -27.45
N ILE A 282 5.57 -5.92 -26.60
CA ILE A 282 5.12 -7.32 -26.65
C ILE A 282 3.69 -7.32 -27.17
N THR A 283 3.50 -7.78 -28.42
CA THR A 283 2.19 -7.89 -29.06
C THR A 283 1.78 -9.35 -29.13
N ALA A 284 0.82 -9.75 -28.29
CA ALA A 284 0.17 -11.05 -28.38
C ALA A 284 -1.03 -11.00 -29.37
N SER A 285 -0.79 -10.57 -30.61
CA SER A 285 -1.82 -10.24 -31.62
C SER A 285 -2.49 -11.47 -32.24
N ILE A 286 -3.77 -11.72 -31.92
CA ILE A 286 -4.52 -12.85 -32.51
C ILE A 286 -6.03 -12.64 -32.49
N GLN A 287 -6.69 -13.17 -33.52
CA GLN A 287 -8.07 -13.67 -33.45
C GLN A 287 -8.18 -14.92 -32.53
N GLY A 288 -7.68 -14.85 -31.27
CA GLY A 288 -7.57 -16.03 -30.39
C GLY A 288 -6.68 -15.89 -29.14
N SER A 289 -7.23 -15.35 -28.05
CA SER A 289 -6.84 -15.60 -26.65
C SER A 289 -5.34 -15.57 -26.28
N PHE A 290 -4.78 -14.43 -25.87
CA PHE A 290 -3.71 -14.49 -24.86
C PHE A 290 -4.28 -15.15 -23.59
N ALA A 291 -3.67 -16.22 -23.07
CA ALA A 291 -4.30 -17.09 -22.08
C ALA A 291 -3.38 -17.44 -20.91
N VAL A 292 -3.58 -16.78 -19.76
CA VAL A 292 -2.93 -17.14 -18.50
C VAL A 292 -3.70 -18.29 -17.85
N ALA A 293 -3.10 -19.47 -17.74
CA ALA A 293 -3.71 -20.61 -17.06
C ALA A 293 -3.65 -20.48 -15.52
N SER A 294 -4.49 -21.23 -14.80
CA SER A 294 -4.55 -21.18 -13.32
C SER A 294 -3.32 -21.71 -12.59
N SER A 295 -2.41 -22.39 -13.29
CA SER A 295 -1.08 -22.75 -12.79
C SER A 295 0.02 -21.74 -13.14
N ALA A 296 -0.32 -20.66 -13.85
CA ALA A 296 0.63 -19.70 -14.38
C ALA A 296 0.49 -18.32 -13.69
N ALA A 297 1.60 -17.59 -13.70
CA ALA A 297 1.64 -16.18 -13.37
C ALA A 297 2.26 -15.40 -14.53
N VAL A 298 1.79 -14.17 -14.71
CA VAL A 298 2.43 -13.13 -15.54
C VAL A 298 2.95 -12.04 -14.63
N THR A 299 4.23 -11.75 -14.68
CA THR A 299 4.81 -10.59 -13.99
C THR A 299 5.35 -9.63 -15.03
N LEU A 300 4.89 -8.38 -15.01
CA LEU A 300 5.51 -7.28 -15.73
C LEU A 300 6.47 -6.56 -14.78
N ALA A 301 7.78 -6.76 -14.97
CA ALA A 301 8.85 -6.03 -14.33
C ALA A 301 8.90 -4.56 -14.81
N PRO A 302 9.55 -3.63 -14.10
CA PRO A 302 9.18 -2.22 -14.07
C PRO A 302 9.77 -1.35 -15.22
N THR A 303 9.63 -1.76 -16.49
CA THR A 303 9.72 -0.83 -17.64
C THR A 303 8.92 -1.24 -18.91
N GLY A 304 8.17 -2.35 -18.91
CA GLY A 304 7.53 -2.90 -20.12
C GLY A 304 6.12 -2.38 -20.44
N THR A 305 5.76 -2.39 -21.73
CA THR A 305 4.36 -2.38 -22.20
C THR A 305 4.02 -3.74 -22.81
N MET A 306 2.94 -4.36 -22.33
CA MET A 306 2.34 -5.54 -22.95
C MET A 306 1.01 -5.13 -23.61
N VAL A 307 0.79 -5.55 -24.86
CA VAL A 307 -0.44 -5.27 -25.62
C VAL A 307 -1.22 -6.57 -25.87
N LEU A 308 -2.46 -6.59 -25.42
CA LEU A 308 -3.41 -7.70 -25.58
C LEU A 308 -4.33 -7.44 -26.79
N ASP A 309 -3.78 -7.54 -27.99
CA ASP A 309 -4.49 -7.36 -29.26
C ASP A 309 -5.33 -8.61 -29.60
N GLY A 310 -6.65 -8.42 -29.69
CA GLY A 310 -7.66 -9.45 -29.81
C GLY A 310 -8.25 -9.92 -28.48
N ALA A 311 -9.15 -10.92 -28.58
CA ALA A 311 -9.71 -11.58 -27.39
C ALA A 311 -8.59 -12.13 -26.50
N SER A 312 -8.71 -12.00 -25.18
CA SER A 312 -7.70 -12.45 -24.22
C SER A 312 -8.35 -12.85 -22.89
N SER A 313 -7.65 -13.63 -22.06
CA SER A 313 -8.15 -14.06 -20.75
C SER A 313 -7.08 -14.34 -19.70
N ASN A 314 -7.42 -14.03 -18.45
CA ASN A 314 -6.64 -14.37 -17.26
C ASN A 314 -7.42 -15.36 -16.38
N ALA A 315 -6.96 -16.60 -16.32
CA ALA A 315 -7.39 -17.59 -15.35
C ALA A 315 -6.32 -17.89 -14.28
N GLY A 316 -5.26 -17.09 -14.19
CA GLY A 316 -4.16 -17.21 -13.22
C GLY A 316 -3.80 -15.86 -12.56
N ALA A 317 -2.56 -15.67 -12.14
CA ALA A 317 -2.13 -14.42 -11.51
C ALA A 317 -1.50 -13.44 -12.53
N ILE A 318 -1.85 -12.17 -12.48
CA ILE A 318 -1.12 -11.10 -13.18
C ILE A 318 -0.62 -10.07 -12.17
N THR A 319 0.64 -9.67 -12.30
CA THR A 319 1.24 -8.58 -11.52
C THR A 319 1.82 -7.53 -12.46
N VAL A 320 1.25 -6.33 -12.46
CA VAL A 320 1.69 -5.17 -13.25
C VAL A 320 2.40 -4.19 -12.31
N ASN A 321 3.73 -4.13 -12.33
CA ASN A 321 4.49 -3.25 -11.42
C ASN A 321 4.76 -1.89 -12.08
N ALA A 322 4.60 -0.78 -11.35
CA ALA A 322 4.88 0.56 -11.88
C ALA A 322 6.34 0.69 -12.34
N PRO A 323 6.63 1.40 -13.45
CA PRO A 323 5.72 2.16 -14.32
C PRO A 323 5.09 1.34 -15.47
N SER A 324 5.22 0.00 -15.47
CA SER A 324 4.79 -0.88 -16.56
C SER A 324 3.28 -0.92 -16.75
N GLN A 325 2.86 -1.25 -17.97
CA GLN A 325 1.49 -1.05 -18.42
C GLN A 325 0.98 -2.24 -19.25
N LEU A 326 -0.29 -2.59 -19.05
CA LEU A 326 -1.02 -3.61 -19.80
C LEU A 326 -2.09 -2.91 -20.64
N GLU A 327 -1.94 -2.91 -21.96
CA GLU A 327 -2.88 -2.27 -22.89
C GLU A 327 -3.87 -3.29 -23.47
N ILE A 328 -5.16 -2.95 -23.42
CA ILE A 328 -6.23 -3.65 -24.13
C ILE A 328 -6.74 -2.68 -25.22
N PRO A 329 -6.46 -2.92 -26.51
CA PRO A 329 -6.79 -2.00 -27.59
C PRO A 329 -8.29 -1.75 -27.80
N SER A 330 -8.60 -0.67 -28.52
CA SER A 330 -9.99 -0.26 -28.82
C SER A 330 -10.73 -1.29 -29.67
N GLY A 331 -11.73 -1.93 -29.04
CA GLY A 331 -12.56 -2.98 -29.65
C GLY A 331 -12.30 -4.40 -29.14
N ASP A 332 -11.24 -4.60 -28.33
CA ASP A 332 -10.89 -5.91 -27.78
C ASP A 332 -11.50 -6.18 -26.40
N THR A 333 -11.66 -7.47 -26.08
CA THR A 333 -12.18 -7.95 -24.79
C THR A 333 -11.15 -8.83 -24.07
N PHE A 334 -10.83 -8.48 -22.84
CA PHE A 334 -9.97 -9.23 -21.93
C PHE A 334 -10.77 -9.78 -20.74
N THR A 335 -11.02 -11.08 -20.68
CA THR A 335 -11.77 -11.71 -19.58
C THR A 335 -10.86 -12.02 -18.39
N ASN A 336 -10.99 -11.28 -17.30
CA ASN A 336 -10.27 -11.56 -16.06
C ASN A 336 -11.11 -12.42 -15.10
N ALA A 337 -10.62 -13.60 -14.74
CA ALA A 337 -11.30 -14.53 -13.82
C ALA A 337 -10.52 -14.76 -12.51
N GLN A 338 -9.44 -14.02 -12.26
CA GLN A 338 -8.53 -14.17 -11.11
C GLN A 338 -7.92 -12.81 -10.71
N ALA A 339 -6.81 -12.79 -9.97
CA ALA A 339 -6.20 -11.57 -9.45
C ALA A 339 -5.27 -10.87 -10.47
N ILE A 340 -5.48 -9.56 -10.63
CA ILE A 340 -4.56 -8.61 -11.26
C ILE A 340 -4.10 -7.61 -10.19
N ALA A 341 -2.82 -7.64 -9.85
CA ALA A 341 -2.22 -6.87 -8.77
C ALA A 341 -1.02 -6.03 -9.24
N GLY A 342 -0.38 -5.32 -8.30
CA GLY A 342 0.78 -4.47 -8.57
C GLY A 342 0.42 -2.99 -8.77
N THR A 343 1.45 -2.14 -8.83
CA THR A 343 1.33 -0.68 -8.79
C THR A 343 1.24 0.01 -10.17
N GLY A 344 1.40 -0.74 -11.27
CA GLY A 344 1.33 -0.21 -12.63
C GLY A 344 -0.12 -0.08 -13.15
N THR A 345 -0.25 0.13 -14.46
CA THR A 345 -1.50 0.65 -15.05
C THR A 345 -2.06 -0.25 -16.14
N LEU A 346 -3.35 -0.57 -16.06
CA LEU A 346 -4.13 -1.10 -17.17
C LEU A 346 -4.62 0.08 -18.03
N ARG A 347 -4.48 0.05 -19.35
CA ARG A 347 -4.84 1.15 -20.26
C ARG A 347 -5.49 0.66 -21.57
N GLY A 348 -5.92 1.60 -22.40
CA GLY A 348 -6.42 1.36 -23.75
C GLY A 348 -7.95 1.49 -23.85
N GLY A 349 -8.47 1.55 -25.08
CA GLY A 349 -9.91 1.71 -25.33
C GLY A 349 -10.74 0.42 -25.30
N GLY A 350 -10.17 -0.66 -24.77
CA GLY A 350 -10.79 -1.98 -24.74
C GLY A 350 -11.77 -2.21 -23.59
N THR A 351 -12.27 -3.44 -23.48
CA THR A 351 -13.15 -3.89 -22.40
C THR A 351 -12.47 -4.98 -21.57
N ILE A 352 -12.48 -4.85 -20.25
CA ILE A 352 -12.12 -5.91 -19.31
C ILE A 352 -13.40 -6.54 -18.76
N ASP A 353 -13.63 -7.82 -19.05
CA ASP A 353 -14.75 -8.57 -18.49
C ASP A 353 -14.33 -9.26 -17.19
N ASN A 354 -14.63 -8.63 -16.05
CA ASN A 354 -14.12 -9.03 -14.75
C ASN A 354 -15.08 -9.98 -14.02
N THR A 355 -14.55 -11.12 -13.60
CA THR A 355 -15.15 -12.06 -12.64
C THR A 355 -14.14 -12.41 -11.52
N GLY A 356 -13.00 -11.72 -11.51
CA GLY A 356 -11.94 -11.85 -10.53
C GLY A 356 -11.75 -10.58 -9.72
N VAL A 357 -10.49 -10.22 -9.50
CA VAL A 357 -10.05 -9.10 -8.67
C VAL A 357 -9.06 -8.23 -9.45
N ILE A 358 -9.23 -6.91 -9.45
CA ILE A 358 -8.25 -5.97 -10.00
C ILE A 358 -7.88 -4.93 -8.93
N CYS A 359 -6.70 -5.13 -8.33
CA CYS A 359 -6.10 -4.18 -7.38
C CYS A 359 -5.20 -3.14 -8.08
N ALA A 360 -4.73 -3.41 -9.31
CA ALA A 360 -3.92 -2.50 -10.11
C ALA A 360 -4.66 -1.18 -10.46
N ASN A 361 -3.91 -0.17 -10.92
CA ASN A 361 -4.50 1.07 -11.42
C ASN A 361 -5.18 0.81 -12.77
N VAL A 362 -6.39 1.32 -12.96
CA VAL A 362 -7.15 1.18 -14.21
C VAL A 362 -7.33 2.55 -14.84
N GLY A 363 -6.93 2.69 -16.11
CA GLY A 363 -7.07 3.90 -16.90
C GLY A 363 -8.54 4.23 -17.20
N THR A 364 -8.86 5.52 -17.26
CA THR A 364 -10.22 6.03 -17.54
C THR A 364 -10.66 5.83 -18.99
N ASP A 365 -9.78 5.29 -19.84
CA ASP A 365 -10.02 4.90 -21.22
C ASP A 365 -10.60 3.47 -21.35
N LEU A 366 -10.41 2.62 -20.34
CA LEU A 366 -10.92 1.26 -20.30
C LEU A 366 -12.38 1.18 -19.84
N ILE A 367 -13.13 0.26 -20.43
CA ILE A 367 -14.43 -0.20 -19.91
C ILE A 367 -14.17 -1.44 -19.05
N VAL A 368 -14.77 -1.54 -17.87
CA VAL A 368 -14.74 -2.78 -17.05
C VAL A 368 -16.17 -3.24 -16.78
N THR A 369 -16.46 -4.53 -17.04
CA THR A 369 -17.76 -5.17 -16.85
C THR A 369 -17.69 -6.29 -15.81
N GLY A 370 -18.84 -6.81 -15.39
CA GLY A 370 -18.92 -7.90 -14.40
C GLY A 370 -18.73 -7.39 -12.97
N THR A 371 -17.75 -7.90 -12.22
CA THR A 371 -17.38 -7.44 -10.87
C THR A 371 -16.66 -6.09 -10.92
N ALA A 372 -17.42 -5.05 -11.25
CA ALA A 372 -16.98 -3.67 -11.33
C ALA A 372 -18.05 -2.75 -10.71
N PHE A 373 -17.66 -2.00 -9.68
CA PHE A 373 -18.53 -1.16 -8.88
C PHE A 373 -18.00 0.27 -8.83
N LEU A 374 -18.87 1.25 -9.11
CA LEU A 374 -18.60 2.67 -8.93
C LEU A 374 -19.30 3.17 -7.66
N LEU A 375 -18.52 3.48 -6.63
CA LEU A 375 -19.00 4.06 -5.38
C LEU A 375 -18.76 5.58 -5.43
N GLU A 376 -19.80 6.39 -5.25
CA GLU A 376 -19.69 7.85 -5.25
C GLU A 376 -19.85 8.40 -3.83
N TYR A 377 -18.77 8.89 -3.22
CA TYR A 377 -18.81 9.48 -1.87
C TYR A 377 -19.49 10.85 -1.91
N ALA A 378 -20.68 10.97 -1.31
CA ALA A 378 -21.35 12.26 -1.13
C ALA A 378 -20.59 13.11 -0.08
N LEU A 379 -20.07 14.26 -0.49
CA LEU A 379 -19.24 15.10 0.39
C LEU A 379 -20.07 16.12 1.20
N PRO A 380 -19.73 16.38 2.47
CA PRO A 380 -20.31 17.47 3.25
C PRO A 380 -20.13 18.84 2.55
N GLY A 381 -21.24 19.55 2.34
CA GLY A 381 -21.27 20.79 1.55
C GLY A 381 -21.64 20.59 0.07
N GLY A 382 -21.64 19.36 -0.42
CA GLY A 382 -22.10 18.97 -1.76
C GLY A 382 -20.98 18.72 -2.78
N GLY A 383 -21.21 17.73 -3.64
CA GLY A 383 -20.22 17.17 -4.56
C GLY A 383 -20.08 15.66 -4.33
N THR A 384 -19.46 14.97 -5.27
CA THR A 384 -19.15 13.53 -5.16
C THR A 384 -17.71 13.24 -5.56
N GLU A 385 -17.08 12.28 -4.88
CA GLU A 385 -15.77 11.72 -5.25
C GLU A 385 -15.91 10.23 -5.63
N PRO A 386 -15.43 9.81 -6.81
CA PRO A 386 -15.63 8.44 -7.31
C PRO A 386 -14.55 7.46 -6.85
N LEU A 387 -14.99 6.26 -6.44
CA LEU A 387 -14.13 5.12 -6.11
C LEU A 387 -14.54 3.89 -6.93
N SER A 388 -13.66 3.48 -7.84
CA SER A 388 -13.83 2.25 -8.62
C SER A 388 -13.28 1.03 -7.86
N VAL A 389 -14.15 0.06 -7.58
CA VAL A 389 -13.82 -1.23 -6.96
C VAL A 389 -14.04 -2.35 -7.97
N TYR A 390 -13.01 -3.16 -8.22
CA TYR A 390 -13.04 -4.21 -9.24
C TYR A 390 -12.94 -5.62 -8.62
N ALA A 391 -13.76 -5.84 -7.60
CA ALA A 391 -13.86 -7.07 -6.81
C ALA A 391 -15.19 -7.06 -6.02
N THR A 392 -15.58 -8.19 -5.44
CA THR A 392 -16.82 -8.33 -4.65
C THR A 392 -16.78 -7.63 -3.28
N SER A 393 -15.62 -7.12 -2.82
CA SER A 393 -15.53 -6.28 -1.62
C SER A 393 -14.37 -5.28 -1.71
N LEU A 394 -14.40 -4.26 -0.86
CA LEU A 394 -13.35 -3.23 -0.76
C LEU A 394 -11.99 -3.85 -0.42
N THR A 395 -11.92 -4.70 0.61
CA THR A 395 -10.70 -5.44 0.97
C THR A 395 -10.21 -6.32 -0.18
N ALA A 396 -11.11 -7.02 -0.89
CA ALA A 396 -10.71 -7.84 -2.02
C ALA A 396 -10.17 -7.01 -3.19
N GLY A 397 -10.75 -5.84 -3.45
CA GLY A 397 -10.34 -4.90 -4.51
C GLY A 397 -9.13 -4.03 -4.17
N CYS A 398 -8.50 -4.23 -3.01
CA CYS A 398 -7.46 -3.36 -2.46
C CYS A 398 -7.89 -1.87 -2.48
N ARG A 399 -9.01 -1.58 -1.79
CA ARG A 399 -9.55 -0.23 -1.60
C ARG A 399 -9.88 0.00 -0.12
N GLU A 400 -9.57 1.19 0.38
CA GLU A 400 -10.02 1.68 1.68
C GLU A 400 -11.28 2.57 1.54
N LEU A 401 -11.96 2.82 2.66
CA LEU A 401 -13.03 3.80 2.74
C LEU A 401 -12.44 5.20 2.95
N LEU A 402 -13.02 6.21 2.30
CA LEU A 402 -12.59 7.60 2.47
C LEU A 402 -12.91 8.08 3.90
N ASP A 403 -11.89 8.40 4.70
CA ASP A 403 -12.07 9.13 5.96
C ASP A 403 -12.29 10.62 5.64
N ILE A 404 -13.41 11.16 6.10
CA ILE A 404 -13.77 12.59 5.99
C ILE A 404 -13.95 13.24 7.35
N SER A 405 -13.44 12.62 8.42
CA SER A 405 -13.52 13.14 9.78
C SER A 405 -12.82 14.50 9.91
N THR A 406 -13.33 15.33 10.81
CA THR A 406 -12.86 16.69 11.08
C THR A 406 -12.74 16.92 12.58
N SER A 407 -12.25 18.09 12.99
CA SER A 407 -12.26 18.52 14.39
C SER A 407 -13.66 18.80 14.95
N GLU A 408 -14.69 18.93 14.11
CA GLU A 408 -16.06 19.22 14.53
C GLU A 408 -16.98 17.99 14.44
N GLN A 409 -16.71 17.05 13.52
CA GLN A 409 -17.52 15.85 13.30
C GLN A 409 -16.66 14.63 12.95
N VAL A 410 -16.99 13.48 13.55
CA VAL A 410 -16.37 12.18 13.30
C VAL A 410 -17.21 11.37 12.31
N LEU A 411 -16.56 10.70 11.36
CA LEU A 411 -17.19 9.72 10.49
C LEU A 411 -17.45 8.42 11.26
N LEU A 412 -18.73 8.10 11.50
CA LEU A 412 -19.13 6.81 12.06
C LEU A 412 -19.06 5.68 11.03
N GLY A 413 -19.27 6.03 9.76
CA GLY A 413 -19.20 5.12 8.61
C GLY A 413 -19.95 5.68 7.40
N TRP A 414 -19.95 4.93 6.31
CA TRP A 414 -20.71 5.23 5.09
C TRP A 414 -21.94 4.33 5.01
N THR A 415 -23.09 4.83 4.52
CA THR A 415 -24.27 4.01 4.20
C THR A 415 -24.54 4.00 2.70
N ILE A 416 -25.10 2.89 2.20
CA ILE A 416 -25.46 2.74 0.78
C ILE A 416 -26.77 3.48 0.52
N GLY A 417 -26.67 4.76 0.17
CA GLY A 417 -27.79 5.70 0.17
C GLY A 417 -28.29 6.07 1.58
N VAL A 418 -29.35 6.89 1.61
CA VAL A 418 -29.82 7.61 2.82
C VAL A 418 -30.45 6.73 3.92
N ASP A 419 -30.93 5.53 3.58
CA ASP A 419 -31.57 4.57 4.51
C ASP A 419 -30.89 3.18 4.48
N GLY A 420 -29.70 3.09 3.87
CA GLY A 420 -29.00 1.81 3.63
C GLY A 420 -28.25 1.23 4.83
N PRO A 421 -27.79 -0.03 4.74
CA PRO A 421 -26.87 -0.60 5.72
C PRO A 421 -25.51 0.14 5.70
N TYR A 422 -24.79 0.05 6.82
CA TYR A 422 -23.40 0.51 6.89
C TYR A 422 -22.50 -0.34 5.97
N LEU A 423 -21.72 0.35 5.16
CA LEU A 423 -20.69 -0.23 4.31
C LEU A 423 -19.43 -0.51 5.15
N THR A 424 -19.00 -1.77 5.15
CA THR A 424 -17.76 -2.23 5.79
C THR A 424 -16.77 -2.69 4.72
N THR A 425 -15.49 -2.79 5.06
CA THR A 425 -14.46 -3.25 4.11
C THR A 425 -14.68 -4.69 3.60
N LEU A 426 -15.44 -5.49 4.34
CA LEU A 426 -15.83 -6.87 4.03
C LEU A 426 -17.25 -7.01 3.44
N THR A 427 -17.98 -5.91 3.23
CA THR A 427 -19.33 -5.96 2.65
C THR A 427 -19.29 -6.52 1.23
N ASP A 428 -20.24 -7.40 0.91
CA ASP A 428 -20.45 -7.98 -0.41
C ASP A 428 -21.13 -6.95 -1.33
N LEU A 429 -20.34 -6.32 -2.20
CA LEU A 429 -20.80 -5.32 -3.15
C LEU A 429 -21.72 -5.92 -4.23
N GLU A 430 -21.59 -7.22 -4.55
CA GLU A 430 -22.45 -7.87 -5.55
C GLU A 430 -23.88 -8.05 -5.03
N ALA A 431 -24.03 -8.24 -3.71
CA ALA A 431 -25.34 -8.29 -3.05
C ALA A 431 -25.94 -6.89 -2.78
N GLU A 432 -25.10 -5.92 -2.38
CA GLU A 432 -25.56 -4.64 -1.79
C GLU A 432 -25.50 -3.42 -2.74
N VAL A 433 -24.91 -3.52 -3.93
CA VAL A 433 -24.77 -2.39 -4.89
C VAL A 433 -25.59 -2.62 -6.17
N PRO A 434 -26.84 -2.12 -6.25
CA PRO A 434 -27.68 -2.28 -7.44
C PRO A 434 -27.04 -1.70 -8.70
N SER A 435 -27.16 -2.40 -9.83
CA SER A 435 -26.65 -1.98 -11.15
C SER A 435 -25.15 -1.67 -11.26
N GLY A 436 -24.34 -2.00 -10.24
CA GLY A 436 -22.90 -1.71 -10.24
C GLY A 436 -22.53 -0.27 -9.88
N SER A 437 -23.46 0.53 -9.36
CA SER A 437 -23.12 1.83 -8.78
C SER A 437 -23.99 2.22 -7.58
N ALA A 438 -23.40 2.94 -6.63
CA ALA A 438 -24.11 3.48 -5.48
C ALA A 438 -23.49 4.80 -5.00
N THR A 439 -24.35 5.74 -4.61
CA THR A 439 -23.93 6.89 -3.80
C THR A 439 -23.76 6.43 -2.36
N LEU A 440 -22.63 6.77 -1.76
CA LEU A 440 -22.33 6.54 -0.35
C LEU A 440 -22.61 7.82 0.42
N GLU A 441 -23.52 7.75 1.39
CA GLU A 441 -23.86 8.88 2.27
C GLU A 441 -23.06 8.76 3.58
N PRO A 442 -22.46 9.85 4.09
CA PRO A 442 -21.64 9.80 5.28
C PRO A 442 -22.50 9.93 6.55
N VAL A 443 -22.37 8.98 7.47
CA VAL A 443 -22.96 9.11 8.81
C VAL A 443 -21.97 9.83 9.71
N LEU A 444 -22.23 11.11 9.95
CA LEU A 444 -21.42 11.99 10.80
C LEU A 444 -22.06 12.17 12.17
N ALA A 445 -21.23 12.30 13.20
CA ALA A 445 -21.65 12.69 14.54
C ALA A 445 -20.72 13.79 15.11
N ASP A 446 -21.27 14.71 15.89
CA ASP A 446 -20.53 15.83 16.47
C ASP A 446 -19.41 15.32 17.41
N ALA A 447 -18.21 15.89 17.28
CA ALA A 447 -16.96 15.40 17.89
C ALA A 447 -16.83 15.74 19.40
N VAL A 448 -17.88 15.49 20.17
CA VAL A 448 -18.05 15.95 21.56
C VAL A 448 -18.14 14.76 22.53
N LEU A 449 -17.43 14.85 23.66
CA LEU A 449 -17.65 13.96 24.81
C LEU A 449 -18.81 14.47 25.65
N THR A 450 -19.77 13.59 25.91
CA THR A 450 -20.87 13.82 26.86
C THR A 450 -20.54 13.17 28.20
N PHE A 451 -20.65 13.95 29.28
CA PHE A 451 -20.30 13.51 30.63
C PHE A 451 -21.54 13.31 31.49
N THR A 452 -21.58 12.19 32.22
CA THR A 452 -22.61 11.88 33.22
C THR A 452 -21.92 11.65 34.56
N PRO A 453 -21.76 12.70 35.40
CA PRO A 453 -21.22 12.57 36.74
C PRO A 453 -22.28 11.96 37.69
N ALA A 454 -21.84 11.15 38.65
CA ALA A 454 -22.72 10.54 39.66
C ALA A 454 -23.34 11.58 40.62
N SER A 455 -22.69 12.73 40.80
CA SER A 455 -23.24 13.93 41.42
C SER A 455 -22.62 15.19 40.80
N THR A 456 -23.34 16.31 40.80
CA THR A 456 -22.82 17.66 40.46
C THR A 456 -22.40 18.45 41.70
N LEU A 457 -22.35 17.77 42.85
CA LEU A 457 -22.04 18.32 44.16
C LEU A 457 -21.25 17.28 44.97
N SER A 458 -20.15 17.68 45.59
CA SER A 458 -19.38 16.85 46.53
C SER A 458 -18.77 17.71 47.64
N THR A 459 -18.24 17.09 48.68
CA THR A 459 -17.34 17.72 49.66
C THR A 459 -15.89 17.68 49.17
N ALA A 460 -15.03 18.56 49.71
CA ALA A 460 -13.61 18.56 49.39
C ALA A 460 -12.96 17.24 49.84
N GLY A 461 -12.14 16.64 48.97
CA GLY A 461 -11.52 15.33 49.19
C GLY A 461 -12.43 14.13 48.89
N GLU A 462 -13.67 14.33 48.47
CA GLU A 462 -14.60 13.26 48.08
C GLU A 462 -14.41 12.85 46.61
N THR A 463 -14.39 11.55 46.33
CA THR A 463 -14.26 11.00 44.97
C THR A 463 -15.61 11.01 44.25
N VAL A 464 -15.65 11.64 43.07
CA VAL A 464 -16.82 11.66 42.19
C VAL A 464 -16.55 10.80 40.95
N GLN A 465 -17.48 9.88 40.69
CA GLN A 465 -17.50 9.02 39.50
C GLN A 465 -18.09 9.80 38.31
N VAL A 466 -17.51 9.64 37.11
CA VAL A 466 -17.94 10.31 35.88
C VAL A 466 -17.90 9.33 34.72
N GLN A 467 -19.07 9.00 34.16
CA GLN A 467 -19.13 8.26 32.90
C GLN A 467 -18.96 9.19 31.70
N ALA A 468 -18.23 8.75 30.69
CA ALA A 468 -18.04 9.46 29.43
C ALA A 468 -18.58 8.66 28.25
N PHE A 469 -19.40 9.31 27.42
CA PHE A 469 -19.94 8.74 26.19
C PHE A 469 -19.62 9.66 25.01
N GLY A 470 -19.19 9.08 23.89
CA GLY A 470 -18.88 9.81 22.66
C GLY A 470 -19.08 8.97 21.41
N PRO A 471 -19.03 9.58 20.21
CA PRO A 471 -19.00 8.86 18.95
C PRO A 471 -17.73 8.01 18.83
N MET A 472 -17.85 6.83 18.24
CA MET A 472 -16.73 5.92 17.99
C MET A 472 -16.78 5.44 16.53
N PRO A 473 -15.64 5.42 15.79
CA PRO A 473 -15.57 4.78 14.49
C PRO A 473 -15.82 3.26 14.60
N MET A 474 -16.28 2.66 13.50
CA MET A 474 -16.95 1.34 13.43
C MET A 474 -16.40 0.22 14.33
N SER A 475 -17.14 -0.11 15.40
CA SER A 475 -17.22 -1.48 15.97
C SER A 475 -18.36 -1.66 16.98
N MET A 476 -18.76 -0.57 17.67
CA MET A 476 -19.75 -0.61 18.75
C MET A 476 -20.93 0.36 18.47
N THR A 477 -21.93 0.37 19.34
CA THR A 477 -23.13 1.21 19.20
C THR A 477 -22.79 2.72 19.22
N PRO A 478 -23.61 3.59 18.56
CA PRO A 478 -23.36 5.04 18.45
C PRO A 478 -23.47 5.82 19.78
N SER A 479 -23.56 5.11 20.90
CA SER A 479 -23.04 5.54 22.19
C SER A 479 -22.38 4.32 22.82
N THR A 480 -21.14 4.48 23.28
CA THR A 480 -20.34 3.47 23.98
C THR A 480 -19.73 4.13 25.21
N ASP A 481 -19.61 3.38 26.31
CA ASP A 481 -18.95 3.87 27.52
C ASP A 481 -17.43 3.90 27.30
N LEU A 482 -16.83 5.09 27.36
CA LEU A 482 -15.41 5.35 27.08
C LEU A 482 -14.61 5.66 28.36
N THR A 483 -15.22 5.42 29.52
CA THR A 483 -14.74 5.89 30.83
C THR A 483 -13.34 5.37 31.19
N GLU A 484 -13.00 4.15 30.79
CA GLU A 484 -11.67 3.55 31.01
C GLU A 484 -10.53 4.28 30.28
N PHE A 485 -10.83 4.99 29.18
CA PHE A 485 -9.84 5.70 28.35
C PHE A 485 -9.77 7.21 28.62
N LEU A 486 -10.66 7.71 29.50
CA LEU A 486 -10.84 9.14 29.73
C LEU A 486 -9.66 9.77 30.46
N LEU A 487 -9.18 10.90 29.94
CA LEU A 487 -8.29 11.83 30.62
C LEU A 487 -9.09 13.07 31.03
N LEU A 488 -9.20 13.31 32.35
CA LEU A 488 -9.83 14.50 32.93
C LEU A 488 -8.81 15.63 33.16
N GLY A 489 -9.26 16.88 33.11
CA GLY A 489 -8.44 18.08 33.27
C GLY A 489 -9.20 19.29 33.81
N GLY A 490 -8.52 20.18 34.53
CA GLY A 490 -9.09 21.35 35.18
C GLY A 490 -8.18 21.90 36.29
N ASP A 491 -8.69 22.81 37.11
CA ASP A 491 -7.99 23.44 38.25
C ASP A 491 -7.88 22.51 39.49
N ILE A 492 -7.64 21.21 39.25
CA ILE A 492 -7.68 20.12 40.25
C ILE A 492 -6.36 19.35 40.26
N ALA A 493 -5.99 18.79 41.41
CA ALA A 493 -4.89 17.82 41.53
C ALA A 493 -5.25 16.49 40.84
N LEU A 494 -4.87 16.33 39.57
CA LEU A 494 -5.23 15.17 38.73
C LEU A 494 -4.50 13.89 39.17
N GLY A 495 -5.24 12.78 39.25
CA GLY A 495 -4.74 11.52 39.81
C GLY A 495 -5.47 10.24 39.40
N ALA A 496 -6.26 10.24 38.33
CA ALA A 496 -6.91 9.02 37.83
C ALA A 496 -7.00 8.99 36.29
N VAL A 497 -6.75 7.80 35.73
CA VAL A 497 -7.29 7.34 34.45
C VAL A 497 -8.44 6.39 34.82
N GLY A 498 -9.58 6.48 34.13
CA GLY A 498 -10.72 5.60 34.40
C GLY A 498 -11.95 6.24 35.07
N GLY A 499 -12.20 7.54 34.86
CA GLY A 499 -13.50 8.14 35.19
C GLY A 499 -13.71 8.70 36.60
N GLU A 500 -12.66 8.82 37.42
CA GLU A 500 -12.76 9.40 38.76
C GLU A 500 -12.10 10.78 38.83
N PHE A 501 -12.64 11.68 39.65
CA PHE A 501 -11.91 12.87 40.11
C PHE A 501 -12.15 13.15 41.60
N VAL A 502 -11.21 13.84 42.22
CA VAL A 502 -11.29 14.31 43.62
C VAL A 502 -11.00 15.81 43.60
N SER A 503 -11.98 16.64 43.93
CA SER A 503 -11.75 18.08 44.10
C SER A 503 -11.35 18.38 45.53
N THR A 504 -10.25 19.12 45.72
CA THR A 504 -9.81 19.61 47.04
C THR A 504 -10.12 21.09 47.26
N THR A 505 -10.69 21.78 46.27
CA THR A 505 -10.88 23.24 46.29
C THR A 505 -12.37 23.58 46.30
N ALA A 506 -12.85 24.28 47.32
CA ALA A 506 -14.26 24.67 47.43
C ALA A 506 -14.66 25.72 46.38
N GLY A 507 -15.86 25.59 45.83
CA GLY A 507 -16.42 26.47 44.78
C GLY A 507 -17.02 25.70 43.59
N GLU A 508 -17.62 26.46 42.66
CA GLU A 508 -18.02 25.94 41.34
C GLU A 508 -16.80 25.88 40.41
N GLN A 509 -16.63 24.77 39.71
CA GLN A 509 -15.52 24.50 38.80
C GLN A 509 -16.02 23.93 37.47
N THR A 510 -15.29 24.17 36.38
CA THR A 510 -15.53 23.50 35.10
C THR A 510 -14.55 22.34 34.96
N ILE A 511 -15.08 21.12 34.98
CA ILE A 511 -14.32 19.91 34.68
C ILE A 511 -14.29 19.77 33.15
N THR A 512 -13.11 19.57 32.59
CA THR A 512 -12.92 19.25 31.17
C THR A 512 -12.43 17.81 31.03
N GLY A 513 -12.69 17.19 29.89
CA GLY A 513 -12.15 15.87 29.58
C GLY A 513 -11.85 15.73 28.10
N THR A 514 -10.80 14.98 27.76
CA THR A 514 -10.37 14.74 26.40
C THR A 514 -10.09 13.25 26.16
N LEU A 515 -10.28 12.83 24.91
CA LEU A 515 -9.92 11.50 24.42
C LEU A 515 -9.36 11.65 23.00
N GLY A 516 -8.05 11.43 22.86
CA GLY A 516 -7.36 11.40 21.58
C GLY A 516 -7.31 9.98 21.00
N PHE A 517 -7.58 9.86 19.70
CA PHE A 517 -7.32 8.63 18.94
C PHE A 517 -6.71 8.95 17.57
N THR A 518 -5.78 8.10 17.14
CA THR A 518 -5.15 8.19 15.82
C THR A 518 -5.95 7.35 14.82
N THR A 519 -6.54 7.99 13.81
CA THR A 519 -7.04 7.34 12.61
C THR A 519 -6.00 7.43 11.49
N GLU A 520 -6.27 6.77 10.37
CA GLU A 520 -5.48 6.88 9.15
C GLU A 520 -5.54 8.29 8.52
N GLY A 521 -6.61 9.05 8.82
CA GLY A 521 -6.76 10.46 8.46
C GLY A 521 -6.06 11.46 9.39
N GLY A 522 -5.64 11.07 10.59
CA GLY A 522 -4.91 11.92 11.53
C GLY A 522 -5.21 11.67 13.01
N GLU A 523 -4.87 12.64 13.86
CA GLU A 523 -5.24 12.61 15.29
C GLU A 523 -6.56 13.34 15.52
N ILE A 524 -7.58 12.63 16.00
CA ILE A 524 -8.89 13.17 16.37
C ILE A 524 -8.93 13.24 17.89
N VAL A 525 -9.29 14.40 18.43
CA VAL A 525 -9.43 14.62 19.88
C VAL A 525 -10.87 14.99 20.18
N LEU A 526 -11.63 14.04 20.73
CA LEU A 526 -12.92 14.35 21.33
C LEU A 526 -12.71 15.14 22.61
N SER A 527 -13.57 16.12 22.87
CA SER A 527 -13.51 16.92 24.08
C SER A 527 -14.90 17.31 24.58
N GLY A 528 -14.99 17.67 25.86
CA GLY A 528 -16.21 18.21 26.44
C GLY A 528 -15.96 18.76 27.84
N SER A 529 -17.02 19.25 28.48
CA SER A 529 -16.96 19.77 29.84
C SER A 529 -18.29 19.69 30.57
N PHE A 530 -18.24 19.70 31.91
CA PHE A 530 -19.39 19.88 32.78
C PHE A 530 -19.02 20.73 33.99
N THR A 531 -20.00 21.34 34.66
CA THR A 531 -19.78 22.08 35.90
C THR A 531 -20.03 21.21 37.13
N HIS A 532 -19.18 21.37 38.14
CA HIS A 532 -19.27 20.66 39.43
C HIS A 532 -19.05 21.64 40.58
N THR A 533 -19.80 21.49 41.66
CA THR A 533 -19.63 22.31 42.87
C THR A 533 -19.01 21.51 43.99
N THR A 534 -17.90 22.01 44.54
CA THR A 534 -17.24 21.42 45.71
C THR A 534 -17.58 22.25 46.94
N LEU A 535 -18.10 21.61 47.99
CA LEU A 535 -18.30 22.21 49.31
C LEU A 535 -17.02 22.04 50.14
N THR A 536 -16.81 22.92 51.12
CA THR A 536 -15.75 22.74 52.13
C THR A 536 -15.92 21.41 52.86
N ALA A 537 -14.81 20.73 53.15
CA ALA A 537 -14.81 19.61 54.09
C ALA A 537 -15.03 20.12 55.54
N PRO A 538 -15.19 19.24 56.54
CA PRO A 538 -15.31 19.64 57.94
C PRO A 538 -14.10 20.45 58.44
N LEU A 539 -14.33 21.28 59.46
CA LEU A 539 -13.31 22.09 60.12
C LEU A 539 -12.20 21.20 60.71
N ASP A 540 -10.96 21.45 60.29
CA ASP A 540 -9.75 20.72 60.72
C ASP A 540 -8.77 21.65 61.46
N ALA A 541 -8.64 22.89 60.98
CA ALA A 541 -7.73 23.89 61.52
C ALA A 541 -8.43 25.25 61.74
N ILE A 542 -7.86 26.06 62.64
CA ILE A 542 -8.28 27.44 62.91
C ILE A 542 -7.06 28.35 62.85
N ALA A 543 -7.05 29.32 61.95
CA ALA A 543 -6.08 30.39 61.94
C ALA A 543 -6.51 31.48 62.94
N LEU A 544 -5.64 31.79 63.91
CA LEU A 544 -5.88 32.75 64.98
C LEU A 544 -4.94 33.95 64.84
N THR A 545 -5.50 35.12 64.50
CA THR A 545 -4.74 36.37 64.39
C THR A 545 -5.14 37.33 65.50
N ALA A 546 -4.16 37.85 66.25
CA ALA A 546 -4.36 38.84 67.30
C ALA A 546 -4.03 40.25 66.78
N SER A 547 -4.85 41.25 67.13
CA SER A 547 -4.65 42.66 66.69
C SER A 547 -3.33 43.28 67.16
N ALA A 548 -2.72 42.74 68.21
CA ALA A 548 -1.34 42.98 68.62
C ALA A 548 -0.83 41.80 69.46
N LEU A 549 0.46 41.46 69.34
CA LEU A 549 1.12 40.43 70.18
C LEU A 549 1.78 41.03 71.45
N THR A 550 1.82 42.36 71.54
CA THR A 550 2.38 43.13 72.66
C THR A 550 1.39 44.25 73.01
N VAL A 551 1.03 44.41 74.28
CA VAL A 551 -0.06 45.33 74.67
C VAL A 551 0.17 45.92 76.07
N ASP A 552 -0.08 47.21 76.28
CA ASP A 552 0.05 47.80 77.62
C ASP A 552 -1.04 47.30 78.58
N GLN A 553 -0.66 47.09 79.84
CA GLN A 553 -1.55 46.72 80.94
C GLN A 553 -2.79 47.63 81.00
N GLY A 554 -3.98 47.02 81.04
CA GLY A 554 -5.27 47.71 81.04
C GLY A 554 -5.80 48.07 79.64
N ARG A 555 -5.12 47.67 78.55
CA ARG A 555 -5.64 47.71 77.19
C ARG A 555 -6.15 46.34 76.74
N SER A 556 -6.68 46.30 75.52
CA SER A 556 -7.36 45.14 74.94
C SER A 556 -6.77 44.75 73.59
N VAL A 557 -6.89 43.46 73.24
CA VAL A 557 -6.57 42.88 71.93
C VAL A 557 -7.85 42.23 71.40
N THR A 558 -8.11 42.40 70.10
CA THR A 558 -9.19 41.70 69.40
C THR A 558 -8.61 40.55 68.58
N LEU A 559 -9.31 39.42 68.58
CA LEU A 559 -8.96 38.20 67.86
C LEU A 559 -9.78 38.11 66.56
N GLN A 560 -9.11 37.70 65.49
CA GLN A 560 -9.72 37.27 64.23
C GLN A 560 -9.49 35.76 64.10
N VAL A 561 -10.57 35.05 63.76
CA VAL A 561 -10.67 33.59 63.81
C VAL A 561 -11.18 33.12 62.46
N GLU A 562 -10.35 32.40 61.71
CA GLU A 562 -10.68 31.90 60.38
C GLU A 562 -10.60 30.38 60.40
N GLY A 563 -11.71 29.71 60.07
CA GLY A 563 -11.75 28.25 59.95
C GLY A 563 -11.11 27.80 58.65
N GLN A 564 -10.48 26.62 58.67
CA GLN A 564 -9.99 25.94 57.48
C GLN A 564 -10.34 24.45 57.53
N ASP A 565 -10.74 23.89 56.40
CA ASP A 565 -10.83 22.44 56.25
C ASP A 565 -9.44 21.80 56.08
N ALA A 566 -9.39 20.47 56.07
CA ALA A 566 -8.13 19.70 55.95
C ALA A 566 -7.38 19.92 54.62
N PHE A 567 -7.96 20.65 53.66
CA PHE A 567 -7.37 21.01 52.37
C PHE A 567 -7.00 22.51 52.29
N GLY A 568 -7.28 23.29 53.32
CA GLY A 568 -6.99 24.72 53.41
C GLY A 568 -8.10 25.63 52.83
N ASN A 569 -9.29 25.09 52.53
CA ASN A 569 -10.42 25.94 52.14
C ASN A 569 -10.93 26.73 53.35
N ALA A 570 -11.14 28.03 53.19
CA ALA A 570 -11.68 28.88 54.24
C ALA A 570 -13.13 28.50 54.58
N ILE A 571 -13.39 28.27 55.86
CA ILE A 571 -14.73 28.07 56.43
C ILE A 571 -15.13 29.33 57.20
N GLU A 572 -16.30 29.89 56.89
CA GLU A 572 -16.89 30.97 57.67
C GLU A 572 -17.36 30.43 59.03
N ILE A 573 -16.85 31.02 60.12
CA ILE A 573 -17.17 30.64 61.50
C ILE A 573 -18.11 31.69 62.09
N ASP A 574 -19.26 31.27 62.62
CA ASP A 574 -20.13 32.17 63.40
C ASP A 574 -19.40 32.57 64.69
N PRO A 575 -19.20 33.87 64.99
CA PRO A 575 -18.58 34.32 66.23
C PRO A 575 -19.28 33.83 67.51
N ALA A 576 -20.54 33.36 67.44
CA ALA A 576 -21.26 32.76 68.55
C ALA A 576 -20.75 31.35 68.95
N ASP A 577 -20.15 30.61 68.02
CA ASP A 577 -19.61 29.25 68.26
C ASP A 577 -18.14 29.27 68.77
N VAL A 578 -17.54 30.46 68.89
CA VAL A 578 -16.14 30.63 69.31
C VAL A 578 -16.01 30.76 70.83
N VAL A 579 -15.30 29.83 71.46
CA VAL A 579 -14.99 29.86 72.89
C VAL A 579 -13.56 30.35 73.11
N VAL A 580 -13.40 31.50 73.76
CA VAL A 580 -12.09 32.07 74.13
C VAL A 580 -11.84 31.87 75.62
N THR A 581 -10.62 31.45 75.98
CA THR A 581 -10.16 31.29 77.38
C THR A 581 -8.75 31.86 77.54
N SER A 582 -8.39 32.28 78.76
CA SER A 582 -7.04 32.78 79.09
C SER A 582 -6.38 31.93 80.17
N SER A 583 -5.05 31.80 80.10
CA SER A 583 -4.22 31.26 81.17
C SER A 583 -4.21 32.11 82.44
N VAL A 584 -4.69 33.35 82.39
CA VAL A 584 -4.71 34.31 83.51
C VAL A 584 -6.16 34.63 83.92
N PRO A 585 -6.65 34.14 85.09
CA PRO A 585 -8.06 34.27 85.50
C PRO A 585 -8.57 35.69 85.79
N THR A 586 -7.74 36.72 85.67
CA THR A 586 -8.13 38.13 85.84
C THR A 586 -8.47 38.83 84.52
N ASP A 587 -8.23 38.19 83.37
CA ASP A 587 -8.54 38.78 82.07
C ASP A 587 -10.05 38.88 81.84
N VAL A 588 -10.48 39.96 81.18
CA VAL A 588 -11.88 40.17 80.84
C VAL A 588 -12.06 39.88 79.36
N ILE A 589 -12.83 38.82 79.07
CA ILE A 589 -13.15 38.34 77.72
C ILE A 589 -14.57 38.81 77.38
N ASP A 590 -14.72 39.55 76.28
CA ASP A 590 -15.99 40.02 75.73
C ASP A 590 -16.04 39.68 74.23
N GLY A 591 -16.70 38.55 73.93
CA GLY A 591 -16.62 37.89 72.62
C GLY A 591 -15.15 37.61 72.22
N LEU A 592 -14.76 38.11 71.05
CA LEU A 592 -13.40 37.99 70.52
C LEU A 592 -12.43 39.07 71.04
N THR A 593 -12.82 39.94 71.97
CA THR A 593 -11.94 40.97 72.54
C THR A 593 -11.56 40.64 73.98
N VAL A 594 -10.25 40.61 74.27
CA VAL A 594 -9.70 40.32 75.59
C VAL A 594 -8.97 41.54 76.14
N THR A 595 -9.23 41.88 77.41
CA THR A 595 -8.61 42.99 78.14
C THR A 595 -7.77 42.45 79.29
N PHE A 596 -6.54 42.96 79.45
CA PHE A 596 -5.51 42.37 80.32
C PHE A 596 -5.17 43.27 81.52
N PRO A 597 -5.66 43.00 82.76
CA PRO A 597 -5.41 43.87 83.91
C PRO A 597 -4.04 43.67 84.59
N THR A 598 -3.30 42.63 84.23
CA THR A 598 -2.00 42.25 84.81
C THR A 598 -0.91 42.23 83.74
N ALA A 599 0.35 42.44 84.15
CA ALA A 599 1.49 42.48 83.25
C ALA A 599 2.29 41.16 83.32
N SER A 600 2.17 40.36 82.27
CA SER A 600 2.75 39.01 82.13
C SER A 600 2.69 38.57 80.65
N PRO A 601 3.24 37.40 80.28
CA PRO A 601 2.80 36.66 79.10
C PRO A 601 1.45 35.99 79.37
N HIS A 602 0.45 36.21 78.52
CA HIS A 602 -0.90 35.63 78.63
C HIS A 602 -1.15 34.69 77.44
N VAL A 603 -1.46 33.43 77.70
CA VAL A 603 -1.81 32.47 76.64
C VAL A 603 -3.33 32.43 76.49
N LEU A 604 -3.82 32.91 75.34
CA LEU A 604 -5.21 32.79 74.96
C LEU A 604 -5.39 31.49 74.17
N THR A 605 -6.35 30.66 74.57
CA THR A 605 -6.78 29.47 73.84
C THR A 605 -8.17 29.72 73.27
N VAL A 606 -8.31 29.53 71.96
CA VAL A 606 -9.55 29.68 71.20
C VAL A 606 -9.96 28.31 70.68
N THR A 607 -11.23 27.95 70.89
CA THR A 607 -11.79 26.66 70.50
C THR A 607 -13.08 26.86 69.72
N VAL A 608 -13.28 26.09 68.63
CA VAL A 608 -14.54 26.00 67.87
C VAL A 608 -14.81 24.52 67.64
N GLY A 609 -15.91 24.01 68.20
CA GLY A 609 -16.15 22.56 68.27
C GLY A 609 -15.03 21.84 69.01
N ASP A 610 -14.41 20.86 68.36
CA ASP A 610 -13.27 20.10 68.89
C ASP A 610 -11.88 20.67 68.49
N VAL A 611 -11.84 21.66 67.58
CA VAL A 611 -10.58 22.25 67.07
C VAL A 611 -10.19 23.45 67.93
N SER A 612 -8.88 23.60 68.23
CA SER A 612 -8.39 24.74 69.03
C SER A 612 -7.02 25.26 68.60
N ALA A 613 -6.81 26.56 68.81
CA ALA A 613 -5.59 27.30 68.51
C ALA A 613 -5.18 28.17 69.71
N GLN A 614 -3.89 28.54 69.79
CA GLN A 614 -3.36 29.36 70.89
C GLN A 614 -2.51 30.53 70.39
N VAL A 615 -2.60 31.65 71.08
CA VAL A 615 -1.73 32.82 70.88
C VAL A 615 -1.22 33.33 72.22
N THR A 616 0.06 33.73 72.28
CA THR A 616 0.64 34.37 73.48
C THR A 616 0.71 35.87 73.26
N ILE A 617 0.19 36.63 74.23
CA ILE A 617 0.17 38.09 74.25
C ILE A 617 1.09 38.56 75.39
N GLU A 618 2.11 39.38 75.07
CA GLU A 618 3.01 39.95 76.08
C GLU A 618 2.44 41.27 76.60
N VAL A 619 2.08 41.32 77.88
CA VAL A 619 1.42 42.48 78.49
C VAL A 619 2.43 43.35 79.23
N THR A 620 2.75 44.53 78.69
CA THR A 620 3.75 45.45 79.24
C THR A 620 3.24 46.17 80.49
N PRO A 621 4.02 46.25 81.59
CA PRO A 621 3.64 47.00 82.78
C PRO A 621 3.39 48.48 82.46
N ALA A 622 2.30 49.05 82.99
CA ALA A 622 1.99 50.46 82.76
C ALA A 622 3.11 51.37 83.30
N ALA A 623 3.62 52.27 82.46
CA ALA A 623 4.78 53.10 82.78
C ALA A 623 4.51 54.06 83.97
N VAL A 624 5.24 53.87 85.06
CA VAL A 624 5.12 54.70 86.27
C VAL A 624 5.78 56.06 86.04
N ILE A 625 4.97 57.08 85.77
CA ILE A 625 5.43 58.47 85.59
C ILE A 625 5.85 59.05 86.96
N PRO A 626 7.12 59.49 87.14
CA PRO A 626 7.55 60.14 88.37
C PRO A 626 7.01 61.57 88.46
N VAL A 627 6.36 61.93 89.58
CA VAL A 627 5.87 63.29 89.83
C VAL A 627 7.04 64.18 90.29
N ILE A 628 7.26 65.29 89.56
CA ILE A 628 8.25 66.32 89.91
C ILE A 628 7.52 67.47 90.66
N PRO A 629 8.04 67.98 91.79
CA PRO A 629 7.44 69.11 92.50
C PRO A 629 7.55 70.45 91.74
N VAL A 630 6.65 71.39 92.03
CA VAL A 630 6.57 72.72 91.42
C VAL A 630 6.86 73.80 92.46
N ASP A 631 7.64 74.82 92.09
CA ASP A 631 7.75 76.13 92.76
C ASP A 631 8.32 77.18 91.73
N PRO A 632 8.31 78.51 91.97
CA PRO A 632 7.33 79.33 91.24
C PRO A 632 7.85 80.66 90.64
N GLU A 633 6.90 81.44 90.10
CA GLU A 633 6.94 82.88 89.74
C GLU A 633 7.90 83.41 88.64
N ASP A 634 7.32 83.93 87.56
CA ASP A 634 7.65 85.25 86.99
C ASP A 634 6.41 85.86 86.29
N PRO A 635 5.87 87.03 86.71
CA PRO A 635 4.56 87.52 86.24
C PRO A 635 4.59 88.69 85.23
N THR A 636 4.48 88.41 83.92
CA THR A 636 4.24 89.46 82.89
C THR A 636 3.04 89.16 81.98
N SER A 637 1.94 89.89 82.18
CA SER A 637 0.79 90.04 81.27
C SER A 637 0.97 91.31 80.39
N PRO A 638 0.16 91.66 79.36
CA PRO A 638 -1.18 91.12 79.00
C PRO A 638 -1.52 90.97 77.48
N ALA A 639 -2.79 90.59 77.22
CA ALA A 639 -3.57 90.67 75.97
C ALA A 639 -3.21 89.70 74.80
N VAL A 640 -4.10 88.89 74.19
CA VAL A 640 -5.52 89.04 73.72
C VAL A 640 -5.57 89.88 72.42
N PRO A 641 -6.18 89.41 71.30
CA PRO A 641 -7.47 88.70 71.22
C PRO A 641 -7.56 87.44 70.31
N GLU A 642 -8.79 86.91 70.18
CA GLU A 642 -9.24 85.92 69.18
C GLU A 642 -9.31 86.48 67.74
N LEU A 643 -9.91 85.67 66.82
CA LEU A 643 -10.37 85.91 65.42
C LEU A 643 -9.51 85.19 64.35
N SER A 644 -10.06 84.69 63.23
CA SER A 644 -11.45 84.35 62.86
C SER A 644 -11.49 83.49 61.57
N ALA A 645 -12.68 83.12 61.09
CA ALA A 645 -12.91 82.28 59.90
C ALA A 645 -12.81 83.03 58.54
N THR A 646 -13.22 82.34 57.46
CA THR A 646 -13.11 82.64 56.00
C THR A 646 -11.72 82.38 55.41
N GLY A 647 -11.51 81.89 54.18
CA GLY A 647 -12.38 81.67 52.99
C GLY A 647 -11.58 82.07 51.74
N GLY A 648 -11.75 81.56 50.51
CA GLY A 648 -12.64 80.57 49.89
C GLY A 648 -12.46 80.68 48.35
N ASN A 649 -13.21 79.90 47.53
CA ASN A 649 -13.44 80.14 46.08
C ASN A 649 -12.17 79.98 45.17
N ASP A 650 -12.19 79.89 43.82
CA ASP A 650 -13.13 79.49 42.74
C ASP A 650 -12.28 79.34 41.45
N VAL A 651 -12.59 78.62 40.35
CA VAL A 651 -13.52 77.51 40.00
C VAL A 651 -13.02 76.94 38.63
N THR A 652 -13.43 75.77 38.10
CA THR A 652 -14.35 75.64 36.92
C THR A 652 -14.40 74.17 36.42
N GLY A 653 -15.61 73.61 36.20
CA GLY A 653 -15.91 72.59 35.17
C GLY A 653 -15.43 71.13 35.35
N GLY A 654 -16.22 70.09 35.05
CA GLY A 654 -17.64 70.09 34.67
C GLY A 654 -18.23 68.72 34.30
N ILE A 655 -19.27 68.30 35.04
CA ILE A 655 -20.45 67.48 34.67
C ILE A 655 -20.37 66.52 33.45
N GLY A 656 -20.71 65.23 33.63
CA GLY A 656 -21.23 64.42 32.50
C GLY A 656 -21.35 62.90 32.66
N LEU A 657 -22.57 62.39 32.88
CA LEU A 657 -23.10 61.07 32.47
C LEU A 657 -22.24 59.80 32.70
N ALA A 658 -22.30 59.27 33.93
CA ALA A 658 -22.36 57.83 34.12
C ALA A 658 -23.71 57.29 33.58
N ALA A 659 -23.77 56.97 32.28
CA ALA A 659 -24.96 56.37 31.64
C ALA A 659 -24.67 55.62 30.32
N LEU A 660 -23.66 56.05 29.54
CA LEU A 660 -23.54 55.65 28.13
C LEU A 660 -22.70 54.38 27.86
N LEU A 661 -21.84 53.96 28.81
CA LEU A 661 -20.97 52.80 28.61
C LEU A 661 -21.68 51.44 28.77
N LEU A 662 -22.87 51.40 29.38
CA LEU A 662 -23.67 50.17 29.51
C LEU A 662 -24.34 49.74 28.18
N MET A 663 -24.29 50.59 27.14
CA MET A 663 -24.93 50.36 25.83
C MET A 663 -23.96 50.16 24.67
N LEU A 664 -22.64 50.09 24.93
CA LEU A 664 -21.64 49.84 23.88
C LEU A 664 -21.11 48.38 23.86
N GLY A 665 -21.15 47.67 24.98
CA GLY A 665 -20.75 46.24 25.04
C GLY A 665 -21.65 45.33 24.19
N VAL A 666 -22.96 45.59 24.19
CA VAL A 666 -23.96 44.81 23.44
C VAL A 666 -23.79 44.94 21.91
N ALA A 667 -23.12 45.99 21.43
CA ALA A 667 -22.89 46.21 20.00
C ALA A 667 -21.73 45.37 19.42
N LEU A 668 -20.71 45.01 20.22
CA LEU A 668 -19.60 44.16 19.73
C LEU A 668 -20.01 42.70 19.55
N VAL A 669 -20.99 42.23 20.32
CA VAL A 669 -21.51 40.85 20.30
C VAL A 669 -22.21 40.50 18.97
N LEU A 670 -22.56 41.49 18.14
CA LEU A 670 -23.33 41.28 16.90
C LEU A 670 -22.58 41.62 15.59
N VAL A 671 -21.31 42.02 15.61
CA VAL A 671 -20.57 42.42 14.39
C VAL A 671 -19.30 41.61 14.13
N ARG A 672 -18.72 40.92 15.12
CA ARG A 672 -17.54 40.05 14.88
C ARG A 672 -17.83 38.65 14.34
N ARG A 673 -19.08 38.36 13.93
CA ARG A 673 -19.39 37.23 13.05
C ARG A 673 -19.29 37.66 11.57
N ARG A 674 -18.07 37.98 11.11
CA ARG A 674 -17.66 38.05 9.69
C ARG A 674 -16.15 38.27 9.55
N LEU A 675 -15.51 37.36 8.80
CA LEU A 675 -14.08 37.27 8.46
C LEU A 675 -13.17 36.77 9.59
N ALA A 676 -12.33 35.78 9.24
CA ALA A 676 -11.69 34.82 10.14
C ALA A 676 -12.76 34.10 11.01
#